data_AF-A0A971ERE9-F1
#
_entry.id   AF-A0A971ERE9-F1
#
_cell.length_a   1.000
_cell.length_b   1.000
_cell.length_c   1.000
_cell.angle_alpha   90.00
_cell.angle_beta   90.00
_cell.angle_gamma   90.00
#
_symmetry.space_group_name_H-M   'P 1'
#
loop_
_entity.id
_entity.type
_entity.pdbx_description
1 polymer ?
#
loop_
_entity_poly.entity_id
_entity_poly.type
_entity_poly.pdbx_seq_one_letter_code
_entity_poly.pdbx_strand_id
1 'polypeptide(L)'
;MMHEHLLGGCTPTPLAHYLKALGILRLVAEQKDPGAVGRWQGDQFVLRTTLTPEDLEKFFLEEYRPTPIVAPWNGGSGFYPKDNKTGIGPIATATAKRFKLYKDVITLARTCVGTREESPKNEEKSDFLGHLRAQLPDSTLMWFDAAVMLTTEKPDYPPLLGTGGNDGRLDFTNNFMQRIIELFDPVEGKANPKSSAWLSASVSGKTTHGLTSNAIGQFSPGNAGGPNATTGFEIGSLINPWDFVLMLEGALLFAGSATRRLESYNPSSLSYPFTVRTTGAGAGAANIADEAPSRAEMWMPLWHRPINAQELQALLSEGRVSVGRRAAKDGLDFARAVSSYGIDRGITSFQRFSFLMRSGKAYLATPLARVKVTRNPQVDLVTHLDRGQWLDRLRRFGRDKNAPGRIHQLVRRLEDSIFALTQGGDRPALQNILVLIGNIQQTCADSAKTRESIAPVPILGPEWAMEADDNSHEFRLACALAGLAEMRNYLLPLKANKGKIEWDVGSPQAVWGGGKFVANLLQVLDRRLLDAQSNDKDSMHWAGFPTADLPAVMAFLNQEIDEEKIGGLLTGLVNVNLPQNLPRRDIKSDLPPAAFTLMKPLFTPGSILKKLGLLPPDGHLPLPREVVTLLKSGNHDQGNRAVALAWRRLRIAGLKVPSHPAQPPDLVVINSARLAASLMFPLATGDLARICQPFRPEQKAD
;
A
#
# COMPACT_ATOMS: atom_id res chain seq x y z
N MET A 1 -18.86 41.13 -8.64
CA MET A 1 -18.67 40.56 -7.29
C MET A 1 -18.57 39.05 -7.46
N MET A 2 -17.75 38.34 -6.66
CA MET A 2 -17.70 36.87 -6.70
C MET A 2 -18.53 36.31 -5.55
N HIS A 3 -19.36 35.31 -5.83
CA HIS A 3 -20.20 34.59 -4.88
C HIS A 3 -19.63 33.18 -4.66
N GLU A 4 -19.65 32.69 -3.42
CA GLU A 4 -19.32 31.30 -3.09
C GLU A 4 -20.61 30.51 -2.85
N HIS A 5 -20.77 29.41 -3.59
CA HIS A 5 -21.93 28.52 -3.52
C HIS A 5 -21.50 27.19 -2.92
N LEU A 6 -22.09 26.84 -1.77
CA LEU A 6 -21.89 25.54 -1.13
C LEU A 6 -22.86 24.52 -1.75
N LEU A 7 -22.34 23.62 -2.59
CA LEU A 7 -23.13 22.64 -3.31
C LEU A 7 -23.30 21.37 -2.44
N GLY A 8 -24.24 21.41 -1.49
CA GLY A 8 -24.45 20.34 -0.51
C GLY A 8 -24.76 18.94 -1.09
N GLY A 9 -25.28 18.87 -2.32
CA GLY A 9 -25.50 17.61 -3.04
C GLY A 9 -24.25 17.09 -3.76
N CYS A 10 -23.15 17.85 -3.76
CA CYS A 10 -21.88 17.52 -4.41
C CYS A 10 -20.85 17.09 -3.37
N THR A 11 -20.83 15.79 -3.06
CA THR A 11 -19.92 15.17 -2.09
C THR A 11 -18.90 14.26 -2.79
N PRO A 12 -17.73 13.96 -2.18
CA PRO A 12 -16.76 13.02 -2.76
C PRO A 12 -17.29 11.59 -2.95
N THR A 13 -18.31 11.19 -2.19
CA THR A 13 -18.97 9.88 -2.29
C THR A 13 -20.49 10.05 -2.25
N PRO A 14 -21.26 9.32 -3.09
CA PRO A 14 -20.84 8.37 -4.11
C PRO A 14 -20.17 9.03 -5.32
N LEU A 15 -19.58 8.23 -6.23
CA LEU A 15 -18.85 8.72 -7.39
C LEU A 15 -19.70 9.65 -8.29
N ALA A 16 -21.01 9.38 -8.38
CA ALA A 16 -21.96 10.24 -9.10
C ALA A 16 -21.92 11.70 -8.62
N HIS A 17 -21.81 11.93 -7.30
CA HIS A 17 -21.79 13.26 -6.73
C HIS A 17 -20.47 13.98 -6.98
N TYR A 18 -19.35 13.24 -6.94
CA TYR A 18 -18.04 13.78 -7.28
C TYR A 18 -18.02 14.28 -8.73
N LEU A 19 -18.47 13.46 -9.67
CA LEU A 19 -18.53 13.82 -11.09
C LEU A 19 -19.50 14.96 -11.34
N LYS A 20 -20.69 14.97 -10.70
CA LYS A 20 -21.64 16.09 -10.77
C LYS A 20 -20.98 17.42 -10.40
N ALA A 21 -20.19 17.44 -9.32
CA ALA A 21 -19.47 18.64 -8.89
C ALA A 21 -18.58 19.20 -10.01
N LEU A 22 -17.84 18.31 -10.68
CA LEU A 22 -16.97 18.69 -11.79
C LEU A 22 -17.76 19.14 -13.01
N GLY A 23 -18.90 18.48 -13.29
CA GLY A 23 -19.82 18.86 -14.36
C GLY A 23 -20.38 20.27 -14.17
N ILE A 24 -20.79 20.62 -12.94
CA ILE A 24 -21.24 21.98 -12.60
C ILE A 24 -20.13 23.00 -12.84
N LEU A 25 -18.92 22.76 -12.32
CA LEU A 25 -17.78 23.67 -12.52
C LEU A 25 -17.50 23.87 -14.02
N ARG A 26 -17.42 22.78 -14.78
CA ARG A 26 -17.11 22.84 -16.21
C ARG A 26 -18.19 23.60 -16.98
N LEU A 27 -19.47 23.26 -16.77
CA LEU A 27 -20.58 23.89 -17.51
C LEU A 27 -20.68 25.38 -17.22
N VAL A 28 -20.53 25.79 -15.96
CA VAL A 28 -20.52 27.22 -15.60
C VAL A 28 -19.33 27.92 -16.24
N ALA A 29 -18.13 27.32 -16.16
CA ALA A 29 -16.91 27.87 -16.74
C ALA A 29 -16.99 28.04 -18.27
N GLU A 30 -17.50 27.04 -18.97
CA GLU A 30 -17.53 27.03 -20.44
C GLU A 30 -18.68 27.84 -21.03
N GLN A 31 -19.82 27.92 -20.35
CA GLN A 31 -21.05 28.48 -20.95
C GLN A 31 -21.47 29.83 -20.37
N LYS A 32 -20.97 30.23 -19.20
CA LYS A 32 -21.47 31.44 -18.52
C LYS A 32 -20.39 32.33 -17.90
N ASP A 33 -19.47 31.75 -17.13
CA ASP A 33 -18.44 32.49 -16.39
C ASP A 33 -17.07 31.79 -16.45
N PRO A 34 -16.19 32.18 -17.41
CA PRO A 34 -14.85 31.62 -17.53
C PRO A 34 -13.96 31.78 -16.30
N GLY A 35 -14.30 32.70 -15.38
CA GLY A 35 -13.60 32.91 -14.11
C GLY A 35 -14.04 31.98 -12.98
N ALA A 36 -14.96 31.06 -13.23
CA ALA A 36 -15.46 30.12 -12.23
C ALA A 36 -14.36 29.18 -11.74
N VAL A 37 -14.26 29.01 -10.42
CA VAL A 37 -13.30 28.12 -9.75
C VAL A 37 -14.01 27.24 -8.72
N GLY A 38 -13.48 26.06 -8.46
CA GLY A 38 -14.04 25.10 -7.50
C GLY A 38 -13.02 24.56 -6.51
N ARG A 39 -13.46 24.27 -5.27
CA ARG A 39 -12.67 23.57 -4.24
C ARG A 39 -13.51 22.59 -3.42
N TRP A 40 -12.85 21.63 -2.77
CA TRP A 40 -13.48 20.79 -1.76
C TRP A 40 -13.31 21.41 -0.37
N GLN A 41 -14.40 21.48 0.41
CA GLN A 41 -14.42 21.99 1.77
C GLN A 41 -15.48 21.25 2.58
N GLY A 42 -15.09 20.61 3.69
CA GLY A 42 -16.03 19.95 4.60
C GLY A 42 -16.92 18.89 3.93
N ASP A 43 -16.33 18.04 3.07
CA ASP A 43 -17.05 17.03 2.26
C ASP A 43 -18.04 17.57 1.24
N GLN A 44 -17.99 18.87 0.94
CA GLN A 44 -18.84 19.50 -0.05
C GLN A 44 -17.99 20.23 -1.09
N PHE A 45 -18.54 20.40 -2.29
CA PHE A 45 -17.92 21.21 -3.32
C PHE A 45 -18.37 22.66 -3.21
N VAL A 46 -17.41 23.59 -3.23
CA VAL A 46 -17.65 25.03 -3.24
C VAL A 46 -17.34 25.56 -4.63
N LEU A 47 -18.34 26.13 -5.28
CA LEU A 47 -18.21 26.84 -6.56
C LEU A 47 -18.10 28.34 -6.28
N ARG A 48 -17.08 29.00 -6.82
CA ARG A 48 -16.96 30.46 -6.78
C ARG A 48 -17.11 31.04 -8.18
N THR A 49 -18.09 31.90 -8.38
CA THR A 49 -18.48 32.47 -9.68
C THR A 49 -19.08 33.87 -9.51
N THR A 50 -19.20 34.62 -10.60
CA THR A 50 -19.91 35.91 -10.66
C THR A 50 -21.43 35.77 -10.54
N LEU A 51 -22.00 34.57 -10.69
CA LEU A 51 -23.44 34.33 -10.63
C LEU A 51 -23.96 34.33 -9.19
N THR A 52 -25.12 34.98 -8.96
CA THR A 52 -25.90 34.81 -7.72
C THR A 52 -26.57 33.43 -7.67
N PRO A 53 -27.15 33.01 -6.53
CA PRO A 53 -27.89 31.74 -6.47
C PRO A 53 -29.03 31.66 -7.50
N GLU A 54 -29.75 32.75 -7.72
CA GLU A 54 -30.85 32.86 -8.67
C GLU A 54 -30.34 32.81 -10.11
N ASP A 55 -29.23 33.49 -10.41
CA ASP A 55 -28.61 33.46 -11.75
C ASP A 55 -28.04 32.07 -12.08
N LEU A 56 -27.53 31.35 -11.08
CA LEU A 56 -27.04 29.99 -11.24
C LEU A 56 -28.19 29.01 -11.54
N GLU A 57 -29.31 29.11 -10.82
CA GLU A 57 -30.52 28.32 -11.10
C GLU A 57 -31.06 28.64 -12.50
N LYS A 58 -31.19 29.93 -12.83
CA LYS A 58 -31.65 30.39 -14.14
C LYS A 58 -30.75 29.88 -15.27
N PHE A 59 -29.43 29.90 -15.08
CA PHE A 59 -28.50 29.35 -16.05
C PHE A 59 -28.82 27.89 -16.39
N PHE A 60 -28.97 27.02 -15.39
CA PHE A 60 -29.26 25.60 -15.65
C PHE A 60 -30.66 25.36 -16.23
N LEU A 61 -31.67 26.12 -15.82
CA LEU A 61 -33.04 25.93 -16.31
C LEU A 61 -33.27 26.52 -17.71
N GLU A 62 -32.69 27.68 -18.01
CA GLU A 62 -33.03 28.45 -19.20
C GLU A 62 -31.91 28.48 -20.27
N GLU A 63 -30.64 28.47 -19.85
CA GLU A 63 -29.51 28.76 -20.74
C GLU A 63 -28.65 27.54 -21.05
N TYR A 64 -28.58 26.56 -20.16
CA TYR A 64 -27.74 25.37 -20.28
C TYR A 64 -27.98 24.64 -21.62
N ARG A 65 -26.87 24.42 -22.33
CA ARG A 65 -26.81 23.68 -23.59
C ARG A 65 -26.14 22.33 -23.33
N PRO A 66 -26.86 21.21 -23.46
CA PRO A 66 -26.26 19.91 -23.19
C PRO A 66 -25.15 19.56 -24.17
N THR A 67 -24.07 18.95 -23.67
CA THR A 67 -22.99 18.45 -24.50
C THR A 67 -23.49 17.25 -25.32
N PRO A 68 -23.17 17.16 -26.63
CA PRO A 68 -23.54 16.01 -27.45
C PRO A 68 -22.82 14.74 -26.98
N ILE A 69 -23.54 13.87 -26.27
CA ILE A 69 -23.06 12.57 -25.78
C ILE A 69 -23.76 11.47 -26.59
N VAL A 70 -23.04 10.86 -27.53
CA VAL A 70 -23.56 9.84 -28.45
C VAL A 70 -22.61 8.65 -28.56
N ALA A 71 -23.14 7.43 -28.64
CA ALA A 71 -22.35 6.23 -28.84
C ALA A 71 -22.89 5.40 -30.02
N PRO A 72 -22.81 5.90 -31.27
CA PRO A 72 -23.28 5.13 -32.44
C PRO A 72 -22.54 3.80 -32.62
N TRP A 73 -21.43 3.56 -31.92
CA TRP A 73 -20.73 2.27 -31.91
C TRP A 73 -21.33 1.22 -30.94
N ASN A 74 -22.39 1.56 -30.21
CA ASN A 74 -23.05 0.67 -29.25
C ASN A 74 -24.46 0.27 -29.70
N GLY A 75 -24.83 -1.00 -29.47
CA GLY A 75 -26.22 -1.42 -29.48
C GLY A 75 -26.96 -0.88 -28.24
N GLY A 76 -28.19 -0.40 -28.43
CA GLY A 76 -28.99 0.27 -27.40
C GLY A 76 -28.83 1.80 -27.33
N SER A 77 -27.92 2.37 -28.13
CA SER A 77 -27.59 3.81 -28.16
C SER A 77 -28.67 4.68 -28.80
N GLY A 78 -29.59 4.06 -29.54
CA GLY A 78 -30.64 4.76 -30.27
C GLY A 78 -30.32 4.94 -31.76
N PHE A 79 -29.19 4.46 -32.27
CA PHE A 79 -28.88 4.58 -33.70
C PHE A 79 -29.45 3.45 -34.55
N TYR A 80 -29.66 2.26 -33.99
CA TYR A 80 -30.07 1.06 -34.75
C TYR A 80 -31.57 0.76 -34.67
N PRO A 81 -32.20 0.07 -35.64
CA PRO A 81 -33.65 -0.15 -35.67
C PRO A 81 -34.24 -0.78 -34.41
N LYS A 82 -33.50 -1.70 -33.77
CA LYS A 82 -33.92 -2.39 -32.53
C LYS A 82 -33.69 -1.56 -31.26
N ASP A 83 -33.04 -0.40 -31.36
CA ASP A 83 -32.72 0.43 -30.20
C ASP A 83 -33.94 1.24 -29.74
N ASN A 84 -33.99 1.51 -28.44
CA ASN A 84 -34.95 2.45 -27.87
C ASN A 84 -34.69 3.88 -28.40
N LYS A 85 -35.65 4.44 -29.12
CA LYS A 85 -35.55 5.78 -29.74
C LYS A 85 -36.11 6.91 -28.89
N THR A 86 -36.61 6.63 -27.69
CA THR A 86 -37.25 7.63 -26.81
C THR A 86 -36.35 8.82 -26.50
N GLY A 87 -35.05 8.60 -26.30
CA GLY A 87 -34.08 9.69 -26.09
C GLY A 87 -33.66 10.41 -27.38
N ILE A 88 -33.09 9.67 -28.33
CA ILE A 88 -32.50 10.26 -29.53
C ILE A 88 -33.52 10.86 -30.51
N GLY A 89 -34.74 10.32 -30.58
CA GLY A 89 -35.77 10.73 -31.53
C GLY A 89 -36.15 12.19 -31.35
N PRO A 90 -36.61 12.60 -30.15
CA PRO A 90 -36.97 13.99 -29.87
C PRO A 90 -35.82 14.98 -30.05
N ILE A 91 -34.58 14.61 -29.69
CA ILE A 91 -33.42 15.51 -29.87
C ILE A 91 -33.08 15.67 -31.36
N ALA A 92 -33.19 14.61 -32.15
CA ALA A 92 -32.92 14.67 -33.58
C ALA A 92 -33.90 15.56 -34.36
N THR A 93 -35.13 15.73 -33.87
CA THR A 93 -36.15 16.61 -34.47
C THR A 93 -36.32 17.93 -33.72
N ALA A 94 -35.59 18.15 -32.64
CA ALA A 94 -35.68 19.35 -31.81
C ALA A 94 -35.48 20.63 -32.63
N THR A 95 -36.22 21.68 -32.23
CA THR A 95 -36.14 23.04 -32.79
C THR A 95 -35.60 24.05 -31.77
N ALA A 96 -35.61 23.71 -30.48
CA ALA A 96 -35.07 24.57 -29.44
C ALA A 96 -33.55 24.81 -29.62
N LYS A 97 -33.12 26.07 -29.46
CA LYS A 97 -31.72 26.49 -29.68
C LYS A 97 -30.71 25.67 -28.87
N ARG A 98 -31.06 25.24 -27.66
CA ARG A 98 -30.19 24.45 -26.78
C ARG A 98 -29.78 23.09 -27.35
N PHE A 99 -30.58 22.52 -28.25
CA PHE A 99 -30.32 21.21 -28.86
C PHE A 99 -29.65 21.27 -30.22
N LYS A 100 -29.37 22.47 -30.75
CA LYS A 100 -28.84 22.64 -32.10
C LYS A 100 -27.56 21.82 -32.33
N LEU A 101 -26.54 22.02 -31.50
CA LEU A 101 -25.28 21.29 -31.62
C LEU A 101 -25.47 19.77 -31.47
N TYR A 102 -26.34 19.34 -30.54
CA TYR A 102 -26.64 17.92 -30.32
C TYR A 102 -27.28 17.29 -31.56
N LYS A 103 -28.25 17.97 -32.16
CA LYS A 103 -28.92 17.55 -33.39
C LYS A 103 -27.95 17.45 -34.57
N ASP A 104 -27.05 18.42 -34.71
CA ASP A 104 -26.04 18.43 -35.77
C ASP A 104 -25.12 17.20 -35.63
N VAL A 105 -24.73 16.86 -34.40
CA VAL A 105 -23.88 15.70 -34.10
C VAL A 105 -24.62 14.38 -34.30
N ILE A 106 -25.90 14.29 -33.93
CA ILE A 106 -26.73 13.10 -34.22
C ILE A 106 -26.86 12.90 -35.74
N THR A 107 -27.02 13.99 -36.49
CA THR A 107 -27.11 13.94 -37.96
C THR A 107 -25.82 13.42 -38.56
N LEU A 108 -24.67 13.97 -38.12
CA LEU A 108 -23.36 13.50 -38.55
C LEU A 108 -23.12 12.02 -38.19
N ALA A 109 -23.43 11.63 -36.96
CA ALA A 109 -23.29 10.25 -36.50
C ALA A 109 -24.17 9.28 -37.31
N ARG A 110 -25.40 9.69 -37.69
CA ARG A 110 -26.26 8.91 -38.59
C ARG A 110 -25.65 8.74 -39.98
N THR A 111 -25.02 9.78 -40.52
CA THR A 111 -24.29 9.68 -41.80
C THR A 111 -23.15 8.68 -41.70
N CYS A 112 -22.38 8.68 -40.60
CA CYS A 112 -21.32 7.69 -40.38
C CYS A 112 -21.86 6.26 -40.18
N VAL A 113 -22.98 6.10 -39.47
CA VAL A 113 -23.65 4.79 -39.30
C VAL A 113 -24.09 4.24 -40.65
N GLY A 114 -24.62 5.10 -41.53
CA GLY A 114 -25.03 4.73 -42.88
C GLY A 114 -26.22 3.77 -42.87
N THR A 115 -26.15 2.71 -43.67
CA THR A 115 -27.21 1.70 -43.83
C THR A 115 -27.14 0.55 -42.83
N ARG A 116 -26.29 0.65 -41.79
CA ARG A 116 -26.09 -0.43 -40.83
C ARG A 116 -27.34 -0.68 -39.98
N GLU A 117 -27.73 -1.95 -39.87
CA GLU A 117 -28.84 -2.38 -39.02
C GLU A 117 -28.39 -2.73 -37.59
N GLU A 118 -27.10 -2.98 -37.37
CA GLU A 118 -26.53 -3.31 -36.06
C GLU A 118 -25.21 -2.57 -35.81
N SER A 119 -24.83 -2.47 -34.53
CA SER A 119 -23.57 -1.86 -34.11
C SER A 119 -22.35 -2.63 -34.65
N PRO A 120 -21.31 -1.92 -35.13
CA PRO A 120 -20.13 -2.56 -35.70
C PRO A 120 -19.40 -3.41 -34.66
N LYS A 121 -18.77 -4.49 -35.11
CA LYS A 121 -18.09 -5.49 -34.26
C LYS A 121 -16.64 -5.66 -34.71
N ASN A 122 -15.76 -6.07 -33.80
CA ASN A 122 -14.37 -6.43 -34.08
C ASN A 122 -13.63 -5.34 -34.89
N GLU A 123 -12.95 -5.71 -35.97
CA GLU A 123 -12.17 -4.79 -36.83
C GLU A 123 -13.03 -3.68 -37.42
N GLU A 124 -14.27 -3.98 -37.83
CA GLU A 124 -15.21 -2.96 -38.31
C GLU A 124 -15.48 -1.89 -37.24
N LYS A 125 -15.50 -2.28 -35.96
CA LYS A 125 -15.66 -1.33 -34.86
C LYS A 125 -14.44 -0.40 -34.74
N SER A 126 -13.24 -0.92 -34.90
CA SER A 126 -12.01 -0.12 -34.88
C SER A 126 -12.00 0.92 -35.99
N ASP A 127 -12.31 0.50 -37.22
CA ASP A 127 -12.34 1.38 -38.39
C ASP A 127 -13.45 2.43 -38.27
N PHE A 128 -14.64 2.01 -37.82
CA PHE A 128 -15.76 2.92 -37.58
C PHE A 128 -15.41 3.99 -36.53
N LEU A 129 -14.77 3.60 -35.43
CA LEU A 129 -14.36 4.54 -34.38
C LEU A 129 -13.33 5.54 -34.90
N GLY A 130 -12.34 5.08 -35.69
CA GLY A 130 -11.35 5.96 -36.32
C GLY A 130 -11.99 6.95 -37.30
N HIS A 131 -12.89 6.47 -38.17
CA HIS A 131 -13.61 7.31 -39.13
C HIS A 131 -14.52 8.33 -38.43
N LEU A 132 -15.30 7.90 -37.44
CA LEU A 132 -16.18 8.78 -36.69
C LEU A 132 -15.38 9.87 -35.98
N ARG A 133 -14.28 9.50 -35.29
CA ARG A 133 -13.44 10.48 -34.58
C ARG A 133 -12.86 11.54 -35.53
N ALA A 134 -12.52 11.17 -36.76
CA ALA A 134 -12.00 12.12 -37.76
C ALA A 134 -13.06 13.10 -38.29
N GLN A 135 -14.34 12.77 -38.18
CA GLN A 135 -15.46 13.60 -38.65
C GLN A 135 -16.11 14.43 -37.53
N LEU A 136 -15.94 14.02 -36.26
CA LEU A 136 -16.53 14.70 -35.12
C LEU A 136 -15.96 16.12 -34.94
N PRO A 137 -16.80 17.13 -34.67
CA PRO A 137 -16.32 18.45 -34.30
C PRO A 137 -15.47 18.44 -33.02
N ASP A 138 -14.48 19.32 -32.92
CA ASP A 138 -13.60 19.44 -31.75
C ASP A 138 -14.39 19.57 -30.43
N SER A 139 -15.51 20.30 -30.45
CA SER A 139 -16.40 20.49 -29.30
C SER A 139 -17.05 19.20 -28.78
N THR A 140 -16.94 18.09 -29.52
CA THR A 140 -17.52 16.77 -29.17
C THR A 140 -16.48 15.68 -28.96
N LEU A 141 -15.22 15.94 -29.32
CA LEU A 141 -14.13 14.98 -29.14
C LEU A 141 -13.92 14.62 -27.67
N MET A 142 -14.22 15.54 -26.74
CA MET A 142 -14.09 15.30 -25.31
C MET A 142 -14.93 14.09 -24.83
N TRP A 143 -16.14 13.89 -25.36
CA TRP A 143 -16.94 12.69 -25.05
C TRP A 143 -16.29 11.43 -25.63
N PHE A 144 -15.89 11.48 -26.91
CA PHE A 144 -15.27 10.36 -27.58
C PHE A 144 -14.00 9.91 -26.83
N ASP A 145 -13.11 10.84 -26.52
CA ASP A 145 -11.83 10.57 -25.87
C ASP A 145 -11.99 10.19 -24.37
N ALA A 146 -13.14 10.49 -23.75
CA ALA A 146 -13.48 9.99 -22.42
C ALA A 146 -13.99 8.54 -22.45
N ALA A 147 -14.70 8.14 -23.51
CA ALA A 147 -15.34 6.84 -23.62
C ALA A 147 -14.49 5.80 -24.38
N VAL A 148 -13.64 6.24 -25.31
CA VAL A 148 -12.91 5.39 -26.26
C VAL A 148 -11.48 5.86 -26.41
N MET A 149 -10.55 4.92 -26.37
CA MET A 149 -9.14 5.16 -26.63
C MET A 149 -8.70 4.33 -27.84
N LEU A 150 -8.28 4.99 -28.92
CA LEU A 150 -7.81 4.30 -30.12
C LEU A 150 -6.35 3.87 -29.94
N THR A 151 -6.07 2.57 -30.10
CA THR A 151 -4.70 2.02 -30.11
C THR A 151 -4.35 1.46 -31.49
N THR A 152 -3.09 1.05 -31.66
CA THR A 152 -2.62 0.42 -32.91
C THR A 152 -3.20 -0.97 -33.15
N GLU A 153 -3.70 -1.66 -32.12
CA GLU A 153 -4.25 -3.01 -32.26
C GLU A 153 -5.79 -3.01 -32.21
N LYS A 154 -6.37 -2.46 -31.14
CA LYS A 154 -7.82 -2.43 -30.92
C LYS A 154 -8.23 -1.24 -30.04
N PRO A 155 -9.48 -0.75 -30.14
CA PRO A 155 -9.96 0.24 -29.19
C PRO A 155 -9.92 -0.32 -27.77
N ASP A 156 -9.45 0.50 -26.84
CA ASP A 156 -9.54 0.26 -25.41
C ASP A 156 -10.58 1.20 -24.79
N TYR A 157 -11.12 0.83 -23.63
CA TYR A 157 -12.22 1.55 -23.01
C TYR A 157 -11.88 1.97 -21.58
N PRO A 158 -11.84 3.27 -21.30
CA PRO A 158 -11.68 3.75 -19.95
C PRO A 158 -12.73 3.21 -18.96
N PRO A 159 -12.32 2.82 -17.75
CA PRO A 159 -13.21 2.10 -16.83
C PRO A 159 -14.39 2.93 -16.32
N LEU A 160 -14.22 4.26 -16.26
CA LEU A 160 -15.23 5.20 -15.75
C LEU A 160 -16.53 5.17 -16.54
N LEU A 161 -16.47 4.99 -17.86
CA LEU A 161 -17.63 4.95 -18.76
C LEU A 161 -17.88 3.54 -19.30
N GLY A 162 -17.36 2.52 -18.62
CA GLY A 162 -17.53 1.12 -18.97
C GLY A 162 -16.97 0.76 -20.32
N THR A 163 -17.70 0.00 -21.13
CA THR A 163 -17.21 -0.48 -22.43
C THR A 163 -17.66 0.46 -23.55
N GLY A 164 -17.10 1.67 -23.56
CA GLY A 164 -17.39 2.67 -24.58
C GLY A 164 -18.72 3.40 -24.37
N GLY A 165 -19.09 3.72 -23.13
CA GLY A 165 -20.35 4.40 -22.80
C GLY A 165 -21.48 3.49 -22.30
N ASN A 166 -21.18 2.21 -22.03
CA ASN A 166 -22.17 1.22 -21.57
C ASN A 166 -21.70 0.48 -20.31
N ASP A 167 -22.64 0.13 -19.43
CA ASP A 167 -22.44 -0.81 -18.33
C ASP A 167 -23.46 -1.95 -18.39
N GLY A 168 -22.97 -3.15 -18.73
CA GLY A 168 -23.85 -4.28 -19.05
C GLY A 168 -24.80 -3.97 -20.22
N ARG A 169 -26.11 -3.91 -19.94
CA ARG A 169 -27.16 -3.55 -20.93
C ARG A 169 -27.56 -2.08 -20.88
N LEU A 170 -27.05 -1.32 -19.90
CA LEU A 170 -27.38 0.08 -19.74
C LEU A 170 -26.49 0.93 -20.66
N ASP A 171 -27.09 1.64 -21.59
CA ASP A 171 -26.41 2.62 -22.44
C ASP A 171 -26.47 4.01 -21.79
N PHE A 172 -25.32 4.57 -21.43
CA PHE A 172 -25.26 5.86 -20.76
C PHE A 172 -25.71 7.01 -21.67
N THR A 173 -25.46 6.90 -22.97
CA THR A 173 -25.77 7.97 -23.93
C THR A 173 -27.26 8.08 -24.18
N ASN A 174 -27.95 6.97 -24.38
CA ASN A 174 -29.39 6.97 -24.57
C ASN A 174 -30.13 7.33 -23.27
N ASN A 175 -29.63 6.87 -22.12
CA ASN A 175 -30.16 7.27 -20.83
C ASN A 175 -29.99 8.80 -20.62
N PHE A 176 -28.82 9.36 -20.95
CA PHE A 176 -28.57 10.80 -20.88
C PHE A 176 -29.56 11.61 -21.74
N MET A 177 -29.77 11.18 -22.99
CA MET A 177 -30.75 11.79 -23.89
C MET A 177 -32.17 11.73 -23.32
N GLN A 178 -32.57 10.60 -22.72
CA GLN A 178 -33.87 10.47 -22.05
C GLN A 178 -34.03 11.39 -20.84
N ARG A 179 -32.97 11.56 -20.03
CA ARG A 179 -33.01 12.49 -18.89
C ARG A 179 -33.09 13.94 -19.35
N ILE A 180 -32.39 14.29 -20.43
CA ILE A 180 -32.47 15.63 -21.01
C ILE A 180 -33.89 15.99 -21.45
N ILE A 181 -34.59 15.08 -22.13
CA ILE A 181 -35.97 15.34 -22.60
C ILE A 181 -37.01 15.30 -21.46
N GLU A 182 -36.68 14.68 -20.32
CA GLU A 182 -37.48 14.82 -19.09
C GLU A 182 -37.29 16.21 -18.45
N LEU A 183 -36.10 16.80 -18.60
CA LEU A 183 -35.76 18.11 -18.05
C LEU A 183 -36.26 19.26 -18.93
N PHE A 184 -36.29 19.09 -20.25
CA PHE A 184 -36.55 20.17 -21.19
C PHE A 184 -37.44 19.75 -22.36
N ASP A 185 -38.32 20.66 -22.78
CA ASP A 185 -39.12 20.50 -23.99
C ASP A 185 -38.22 20.61 -25.25
N PRO A 186 -38.25 19.64 -26.18
CA PRO A 186 -37.40 19.64 -27.39
C PRO A 186 -37.78 20.71 -28.43
N VAL A 187 -39.00 21.24 -28.36
CA VAL A 187 -39.54 22.25 -29.29
C VAL A 187 -39.33 23.65 -28.73
N GLU A 188 -39.87 23.92 -27.54
CA GLU A 188 -39.81 25.24 -26.92
C GLU A 188 -38.50 25.49 -26.17
N GLY A 189 -37.84 24.43 -25.71
CA GLY A 189 -36.62 24.55 -24.89
C GLY A 189 -36.88 24.99 -23.46
N LYS A 190 -38.14 25.01 -23.00
CA LYS A 190 -38.50 25.36 -21.62
C LYS A 190 -38.22 24.18 -20.68
N ALA A 191 -37.82 24.50 -19.46
CA ALA A 191 -37.68 23.51 -18.40
C ALA A 191 -39.04 22.93 -18.02
N ASN A 192 -39.07 21.62 -17.78
CA ASN A 192 -40.24 20.94 -17.21
C ASN A 192 -40.53 21.54 -15.81
N PRO A 193 -41.80 21.68 -15.38
CA PRO A 193 -42.15 22.18 -14.05
C PRO A 193 -41.43 21.49 -12.88
N LYS A 194 -41.11 20.20 -13.00
CA LYS A 194 -40.37 19.46 -11.95
C LYS A 194 -38.86 19.72 -11.95
N SER A 195 -38.32 20.27 -13.04
CA SER A 195 -36.88 20.46 -13.26
C SER A 195 -36.24 21.39 -12.22
N SER A 196 -36.91 22.48 -11.82
CA SER A 196 -36.40 23.39 -10.78
C SER A 196 -36.28 22.68 -9.42
N ALA A 197 -37.32 21.93 -9.01
CA ALA A 197 -37.28 21.17 -7.76
C ALA A 197 -36.20 20.08 -7.77
N TRP A 198 -35.99 19.41 -8.90
CA TRP A 198 -34.92 18.43 -9.08
C TRP A 198 -33.53 19.07 -9.08
N LEU A 199 -33.35 20.23 -9.72
CA LEU A 199 -32.09 20.96 -9.74
C LEU A 199 -31.72 21.44 -8.34
N SER A 200 -32.65 22.07 -7.64
CA SER A 200 -32.48 22.53 -6.26
C SER A 200 -32.06 21.38 -5.35
N ALA A 201 -32.70 20.21 -5.47
CA ALA A 201 -32.32 19.01 -4.73
C ALA A 201 -30.93 18.49 -5.12
N SER A 202 -30.60 18.46 -6.41
CA SER A 202 -29.29 18.02 -6.92
C SER A 202 -28.15 18.89 -6.41
N VAL A 203 -28.34 20.21 -6.36
CA VAL A 203 -27.34 21.18 -5.89
C VAL A 203 -27.24 21.21 -4.37
N SER A 204 -28.38 21.27 -3.66
CA SER A 204 -28.41 21.44 -2.20
C SER A 204 -28.26 20.13 -1.41
N GLY A 205 -28.55 18.99 -2.03
CA GLY A 205 -28.61 17.68 -1.35
C GLY A 205 -29.89 17.46 -0.55
N LYS A 206 -30.88 18.35 -0.66
CA LYS A 206 -32.19 18.19 -0.02
C LYS A 206 -33.02 17.11 -0.71
N THR A 207 -33.91 16.48 0.05
CA THR A 207 -34.85 15.48 -0.48
C THR A 207 -35.85 16.14 -1.43
N THR A 208 -36.29 15.38 -2.44
CA THR A 208 -37.31 15.82 -3.40
C THR A 208 -38.20 14.66 -3.79
N HIS A 209 -39.38 14.97 -4.31
CA HIS A 209 -40.38 13.99 -4.72
C HIS A 209 -40.37 13.80 -6.24
N GLY A 210 -40.99 12.71 -6.70
CA GLY A 210 -41.17 12.44 -8.12
C GLY A 210 -39.87 12.12 -8.87
N LEU A 211 -38.88 11.53 -8.20
CA LEU A 211 -37.70 10.96 -8.85
C LEU A 211 -38.10 9.91 -9.90
N THR A 212 -37.26 9.70 -10.90
CA THR A 212 -37.56 8.79 -12.00
C THR A 212 -37.04 7.39 -11.70
N SER A 213 -37.84 6.37 -12.03
CA SER A 213 -37.47 4.96 -11.85
C SER A 213 -36.54 4.50 -12.97
N ASN A 214 -35.24 4.66 -12.78
CA ASN A 214 -34.20 4.32 -13.75
C ASN A 214 -32.88 3.99 -13.04
N ALA A 215 -31.97 3.30 -13.74
CA ALA A 215 -30.65 2.96 -13.22
C ALA A 215 -29.66 4.11 -13.45
N ILE A 216 -28.93 4.49 -12.39
CA ILE A 216 -27.74 5.37 -12.48
C ILE A 216 -26.49 4.61 -12.94
N GLY A 217 -26.59 3.30 -13.16
CA GLY A 217 -25.45 2.44 -13.48
C GLY A 217 -24.51 2.28 -12.30
N GLN A 218 -23.21 2.24 -12.60
CA GLN A 218 -22.17 1.95 -11.62
C GLN A 218 -21.88 3.07 -10.61
N PHE A 219 -22.42 4.28 -10.78
CA PHE A 219 -21.91 5.47 -10.11
C PHE A 219 -22.50 5.77 -8.72
N SER A 220 -23.63 5.14 -8.35
CA SER A 220 -24.22 5.28 -7.01
C SER A 220 -24.73 3.94 -6.48
N PRO A 221 -23.85 3.17 -5.81
CA PRO A 221 -24.21 1.87 -5.23
C PRO A 221 -25.43 1.92 -4.31
N GLY A 222 -25.56 2.97 -3.50
CA GLY A 222 -26.68 3.12 -2.55
C GLY A 222 -28.03 3.34 -3.21
N ASN A 223 -28.06 3.86 -4.45
CA ASN A 223 -29.30 4.13 -5.18
C ASN A 223 -29.63 3.05 -6.21
N ALA A 224 -28.85 1.96 -6.26
CA ALA A 224 -28.98 0.93 -7.29
C ALA A 224 -30.19 -0.01 -7.08
N GLY A 225 -31.06 0.29 -6.10
CA GLY A 225 -32.27 -0.47 -5.77
C GLY A 225 -32.00 -1.87 -5.21
N GLY A 226 -33.10 -2.54 -4.86
CA GLY A 226 -33.12 -3.93 -4.41
C GLY A 226 -33.71 -4.13 -3.00
N PRO A 227 -33.61 -5.35 -2.46
CA PRO A 227 -34.14 -5.69 -1.15
C PRO A 227 -33.55 -4.80 -0.05
N ASN A 228 -34.40 -4.34 0.88
CA ASN A 228 -34.03 -3.48 2.01
C ASN A 228 -33.44 -2.10 1.62
N ALA A 229 -33.61 -1.64 0.38
CA ALA A 229 -33.21 -0.29 -0.04
C ALA A 229 -34.21 0.81 0.37
N THR A 230 -35.25 0.46 1.13
CA THR A 230 -36.27 1.36 1.69
C THR A 230 -36.80 0.79 3.01
N THR A 231 -37.67 1.51 3.71
CA THR A 231 -38.40 1.01 4.88
C THR A 231 -39.45 -0.06 4.55
N GLY A 232 -39.72 -0.31 3.26
CA GLY A 232 -40.45 -1.48 2.75
C GLY A 232 -39.53 -2.64 2.32
N PHE A 233 -40.09 -3.68 1.71
CA PHE A 233 -39.33 -4.89 1.34
C PHE A 233 -38.33 -4.66 0.20
N GLU A 234 -38.70 -3.88 -0.81
CA GLU A 234 -37.87 -3.61 -2.00
C GLU A 234 -38.29 -2.29 -2.65
N ILE A 235 -37.34 -1.59 -3.26
CA ILE A 235 -37.62 -0.45 -4.14
C ILE A 235 -36.75 -0.53 -5.40
N GLY A 236 -37.32 -0.09 -6.52
CA GLY A 236 -36.55 0.10 -7.75
C GLY A 236 -35.50 1.22 -7.61
N SER A 237 -34.55 1.25 -8.54
CA SER A 237 -33.57 2.33 -8.62
C SER A 237 -34.28 3.66 -8.93
N LEU A 238 -34.10 4.66 -8.06
CA LEU A 238 -34.62 6.01 -8.26
C LEU A 238 -33.46 6.97 -8.54
N ILE A 239 -33.62 7.82 -9.54
CA ILE A 239 -32.62 8.80 -9.92
C ILE A 239 -33.22 10.19 -10.08
N ASN A 240 -32.44 11.20 -9.70
CA ASN A 240 -32.69 12.57 -10.09
C ASN A 240 -32.11 12.78 -11.50
N PRO A 241 -32.92 13.21 -12.50
CA PRO A 241 -32.42 13.44 -13.86
C PRO A 241 -31.24 14.42 -13.93
N TRP A 242 -31.22 15.44 -13.07
CA TRP A 242 -30.09 16.39 -13.00
C TRP A 242 -28.80 15.74 -12.49
N ASP A 243 -28.88 14.84 -11.50
CA ASP A 243 -27.70 14.13 -11.02
C ASP A 243 -27.09 13.27 -12.13
N PHE A 244 -27.90 12.58 -12.92
CA PHE A 244 -27.43 11.76 -14.05
C PHE A 244 -26.78 12.61 -15.14
N VAL A 245 -27.43 13.73 -15.52
CA VAL A 245 -26.93 14.64 -16.54
C VAL A 245 -25.61 15.28 -16.11
N LEU A 246 -25.58 15.91 -14.94
CA LEU A 246 -24.39 16.61 -14.45
C LEU A 246 -23.22 15.66 -14.17
N MET A 247 -23.50 14.45 -13.71
CA MET A 247 -22.49 13.40 -13.53
C MET A 247 -21.81 13.05 -14.85
N LEU A 248 -22.57 12.79 -15.91
CA LEU A 248 -21.97 12.48 -17.21
C LEU A 248 -21.22 13.67 -17.77
N GLU A 249 -21.78 14.89 -17.64
CA GLU A 249 -21.09 16.11 -18.02
C GLU A 249 -19.74 16.27 -17.32
N GLY A 250 -19.62 15.89 -16.04
CA GLY A 250 -18.35 15.88 -15.33
C GLY A 250 -17.39 14.76 -15.72
N ALA A 251 -17.90 13.60 -16.14
CA ALA A 251 -17.07 12.47 -16.56
C ALA A 251 -16.23 12.79 -17.81
N LEU A 252 -16.68 13.73 -18.64
CA LEU A 252 -15.96 14.18 -19.84
C LEU A 252 -14.60 14.82 -19.53
N LEU A 253 -14.39 15.37 -18.32
CA LEU A 253 -13.09 15.91 -17.91
C LEU A 253 -12.00 14.83 -17.77
N PHE A 254 -12.39 13.56 -17.72
CA PHE A 254 -11.49 12.43 -17.72
C PHE A 254 -11.17 11.94 -19.14
N ALA A 255 -11.35 12.76 -20.18
CA ALA A 255 -10.87 12.44 -21.52
C ALA A 255 -9.41 11.95 -21.46
N GLY A 256 -9.19 10.71 -21.90
CA GLY A 256 -7.88 10.07 -21.74
C GLY A 256 -6.84 10.76 -22.60
N SER A 257 -5.75 11.25 -22.01
CA SER A 257 -4.60 11.63 -22.81
C SER A 257 -3.98 10.36 -23.38
N ALA A 258 -3.98 10.18 -24.70
CA ALA A 258 -3.32 9.08 -25.38
C ALA A 258 -1.79 9.21 -25.31
N THR A 259 -1.21 9.10 -24.12
CA THR A 259 0.23 9.16 -23.96
C THR A 259 0.82 7.76 -24.00
N ARG A 260 1.63 7.49 -25.02
CA ARG A 260 2.45 6.27 -25.14
C ARG A 260 3.40 6.19 -23.94
N ARG A 261 3.39 5.08 -23.21
CA ARG A 261 4.39 4.79 -22.17
C ARG A 261 5.70 4.39 -22.85
N LEU A 262 6.63 5.32 -22.99
CA LEU A 262 7.98 5.02 -23.50
C LEU A 262 8.84 4.18 -22.52
N GLU A 263 8.46 4.11 -21.24
CA GLU A 263 9.27 3.47 -20.18
C GLU A 263 8.78 2.07 -19.73
N SER A 264 7.72 1.52 -20.33
CA SER A 264 7.22 0.18 -19.94
C SER A 264 7.56 -0.90 -20.97
N TYR A 265 8.16 -2.00 -20.50
CA TYR A 265 8.38 -3.24 -21.27
C TYR A 265 7.09 -3.91 -21.80
N ASN A 266 5.90 -3.41 -21.42
CA ASN A 266 4.62 -3.84 -22.01
C ASN A 266 4.16 -2.79 -23.05
N PRO A 267 4.10 -3.14 -24.34
CA PRO A 267 3.81 -2.20 -25.42
C PRO A 267 2.39 -1.63 -25.45
N SER A 268 1.47 -2.05 -24.57
CA SER A 268 0.02 -1.77 -24.69
C SER A 268 -0.69 -1.19 -23.46
N SER A 269 0.00 -0.85 -22.35
CA SER A 269 -0.72 -0.26 -21.20
C SER A 269 -0.91 1.25 -21.37
N LEU A 270 -2.10 1.64 -21.82
CA LEU A 270 -2.56 3.03 -21.81
C LEU A 270 -2.76 3.52 -20.36
N SER A 271 -2.63 4.83 -20.12
CA SER A 271 -2.88 5.44 -18.80
C SER A 271 -4.16 6.25 -18.82
N TYR A 272 -5.14 5.84 -18.02
CA TYR A 272 -6.31 6.65 -17.68
C TYR A 272 -6.03 7.41 -16.38
N PRO A 273 -6.55 8.64 -16.18
CA PRO A 273 -6.20 9.46 -15.03
C PRO A 273 -6.42 8.73 -13.70
N PHE A 274 -5.38 8.73 -12.87
CA PHE A 274 -5.40 8.17 -11.51
C PHE A 274 -5.99 6.76 -11.39
N THR A 275 -5.73 5.94 -12.42
CA THR A 275 -6.32 4.60 -12.54
C THR A 275 -5.25 3.52 -12.48
N VAL A 276 -5.51 2.51 -11.66
CA VAL A 276 -4.61 1.38 -11.43
C VAL A 276 -5.39 0.07 -11.34
N ARG A 277 -4.68 -1.06 -11.29
CA ARG A 277 -5.33 -2.35 -11.03
C ARG A 277 -5.85 -2.41 -9.59
N THR A 278 -7.00 -3.04 -9.42
CA THR A 278 -7.61 -3.23 -8.11
C THR A 278 -6.71 -4.05 -7.20
N THR A 279 -6.62 -3.62 -5.94
CA THR A 279 -6.05 -4.44 -4.88
C THR A 279 -6.90 -4.38 -3.61
N GLY A 280 -7.05 -5.50 -2.92
CA GLY A 280 -7.78 -5.61 -1.66
C GLY A 280 -7.03 -4.99 -0.48
N ALA A 281 -5.73 -4.67 -0.62
CA ALA A 281 -4.94 -4.06 0.44
C ALA A 281 -5.59 -2.77 0.94
N GLY A 282 -5.75 -2.63 2.26
CA GLY A 282 -6.34 -1.44 2.88
C GLY A 282 -7.84 -1.23 2.67
N ALA A 283 -8.56 -2.20 2.10
CA ALA A 283 -10.01 -2.12 1.89
C ALA A 283 -10.85 -2.76 3.02
N GLY A 284 -10.21 -3.34 4.05
CA GLY A 284 -10.83 -3.94 5.25
C GLY A 284 -11.68 -5.20 5.00
N ALA A 285 -12.59 -5.15 4.02
CA ALA A 285 -13.59 -6.15 3.68
C ALA A 285 -13.49 -6.68 2.23
N ALA A 286 -12.53 -6.24 1.43
CA ALA A 286 -12.36 -6.75 0.06
C ALA A 286 -11.79 -8.19 0.07
N ASN A 287 -12.41 -9.09 -0.70
CA ASN A 287 -11.87 -10.42 -0.94
C ASN A 287 -10.89 -10.37 -2.11
N ILE A 288 -9.79 -11.14 -2.05
CA ILE A 288 -8.84 -11.26 -3.17
C ILE A 288 -9.55 -11.83 -4.41
N ALA A 289 -10.55 -12.68 -4.20
CA ALA A 289 -11.39 -13.22 -5.27
C ALA A 289 -12.11 -12.12 -6.07
N ASP A 290 -12.34 -10.94 -5.48
CA ASP A 290 -13.00 -9.81 -6.13
C ASP A 290 -12.02 -8.91 -6.90
N GLU A 291 -10.69 -9.07 -6.73
CA GLU A 291 -9.68 -8.32 -7.49
C GLU A 291 -9.72 -8.68 -8.98
N ALA A 292 -9.76 -9.97 -9.30
CA ALA A 292 -9.73 -10.48 -10.68
C ALA A 292 -10.95 -10.08 -11.54
N PRO A 293 -12.20 -10.14 -11.04
CA PRO A 293 -13.36 -9.67 -11.79
C PRO A 293 -13.55 -8.14 -11.73
N SER A 294 -12.77 -7.41 -10.93
CA SER A 294 -12.87 -5.95 -10.86
C SER A 294 -12.39 -5.29 -12.16
N ARG A 295 -13.09 -4.23 -12.59
CA ARG A 295 -12.74 -3.51 -13.82
C ARG A 295 -11.48 -2.68 -13.65
N ALA A 296 -11.41 -1.91 -12.57
CA ALA A 296 -10.31 -1.03 -12.24
C ALA A 296 -10.47 -0.47 -10.82
N GLU A 297 -9.42 0.19 -10.35
CA GLU A 297 -9.44 1.04 -9.18
C GLU A 297 -9.07 2.46 -9.59
N MET A 298 -9.88 3.44 -9.18
CA MET A 298 -9.69 4.85 -9.50
C MET A 298 -9.58 5.69 -8.23
N TRP A 299 -8.69 6.68 -8.28
CA TRP A 299 -8.37 7.57 -7.18
C TRP A 299 -8.76 9.00 -7.54
N MET A 300 -9.84 9.51 -6.95
CA MET A 300 -10.41 10.82 -7.26
C MET A 300 -9.73 11.91 -6.41
N PRO A 301 -9.02 12.88 -7.01
CA PRO A 301 -8.28 13.89 -6.26
C PRO A 301 -9.23 14.85 -5.53
N LEU A 302 -8.87 15.23 -4.30
CA LEU A 302 -9.54 16.23 -3.50
C LEU A 302 -8.56 17.35 -3.16
N TRP A 303 -8.89 18.59 -3.51
CA TRP A 303 -8.05 19.77 -3.34
C TRP A 303 -8.77 20.84 -2.51
N HIS A 304 -7.99 21.66 -1.79
CA HIS A 304 -8.54 22.74 -0.95
C HIS A 304 -8.41 24.13 -1.61
N ARG A 305 -7.45 24.31 -2.52
CA ARG A 305 -7.25 25.59 -3.23
C ARG A 305 -8.20 25.65 -4.43
N PRO A 306 -8.98 26.73 -4.62
CA PRO A 306 -9.84 26.85 -5.79
C PRO A 306 -9.03 26.70 -7.09
N ILE A 307 -9.51 25.83 -7.98
CA ILE A 307 -8.96 25.65 -9.33
C ILE A 307 -10.03 25.92 -10.38
N ASN A 308 -9.64 26.43 -11.54
CA ASN A 308 -10.56 26.61 -12.67
C ASN A 308 -10.70 25.31 -13.50
N ALA A 309 -11.62 25.31 -14.48
CA ALA A 309 -11.87 24.14 -15.32
C ALA A 309 -10.65 23.72 -16.17
N GLN A 310 -9.84 24.67 -16.64
CA GLN A 310 -8.63 24.38 -17.45
C GLN A 310 -7.53 23.75 -16.60
N GLU A 311 -7.31 24.24 -15.38
CA GLU A 311 -6.38 23.67 -14.40
C GLU A 311 -6.81 22.26 -14.00
N LEU A 312 -8.10 22.03 -13.80
CA LEU A 312 -8.66 20.70 -13.52
C LEU A 312 -8.45 19.75 -14.71
N GLN A 313 -8.70 20.21 -15.93
CA GLN A 313 -8.45 19.43 -17.14
C GLN A 313 -6.96 19.09 -17.28
N ALA A 314 -6.06 20.03 -17.04
CA ALA A 314 -4.62 19.80 -17.05
C ALA A 314 -4.21 18.76 -15.98
N LEU A 315 -4.72 18.88 -14.75
CA LEU A 315 -4.46 17.96 -13.66
C LEU A 315 -4.87 16.53 -14.00
N LEU A 316 -6.09 16.36 -14.53
CA LEU A 316 -6.63 15.05 -14.92
C LEU A 316 -5.91 14.50 -16.15
N SER A 317 -5.63 15.32 -17.16
CA SER A 317 -4.92 14.89 -18.37
C SER A 317 -3.52 14.37 -18.07
N GLU A 318 -2.80 14.97 -17.12
CA GLU A 318 -1.53 14.42 -16.69
C GLU A 318 -1.72 13.14 -15.88
N GLY A 319 -2.61 13.15 -14.87
CA GLY A 319 -3.19 11.97 -14.22
C GLY A 319 -2.23 10.85 -13.76
N ARG A 320 -0.92 11.10 -13.73
CA ARG A 320 0.15 10.11 -13.57
C ARG A 320 0.61 10.06 -12.13
N VAL A 321 0.86 8.85 -11.67
CA VAL A 321 1.35 8.57 -10.32
C VAL A 321 2.49 7.58 -10.41
N SER A 322 3.62 7.93 -9.81
CA SER A 322 4.85 7.13 -9.83
C SER A 322 5.29 6.75 -8.41
N VAL A 323 5.85 5.55 -8.31
CA VAL A 323 6.54 5.06 -7.12
C VAL A 323 8.01 4.93 -7.48
N GLY A 324 8.85 5.80 -6.94
CA GLY A 324 10.24 5.91 -7.36
C GLY A 324 10.35 6.29 -8.84
N ARG A 325 10.97 5.42 -9.65
CA ARG A 325 11.20 5.64 -11.10
C ARG A 325 10.21 4.93 -12.01
N ARG A 326 9.11 4.39 -11.48
CA ARG A 326 8.12 3.64 -12.27
C ARG A 326 6.71 4.12 -11.99
N ALA A 327 5.81 3.92 -12.95
CA ALA A 327 4.38 4.13 -12.74
C ALA A 327 3.82 3.18 -11.66
N ALA A 328 2.80 3.65 -10.94
CA ALA A 328 2.01 2.83 -10.04
C ALA A 328 1.21 1.79 -10.83
N LYS A 329 1.22 0.53 -10.40
CA LYS A 329 0.54 -0.57 -11.10
C LYS A 329 -0.79 -0.98 -10.47
N ASP A 330 -0.95 -0.72 -9.18
CA ASP A 330 -2.08 -1.11 -8.34
C ASP A 330 -2.29 -0.12 -7.20
N GLY A 331 -3.35 -0.32 -6.40
CA GLY A 331 -3.69 0.56 -5.28
C GLY A 331 -2.63 0.65 -4.18
N LEU A 332 -1.80 -0.39 -3.97
CA LEU A 332 -0.72 -0.34 -2.98
C LEU A 332 0.40 0.56 -3.46
N ASP A 333 0.79 0.43 -4.73
CA ASP A 333 1.71 1.37 -5.35
C ASP A 333 1.16 2.80 -5.31
N PHE A 334 -0.12 2.99 -5.61
CA PHE A 334 -0.73 4.32 -5.57
C PHE A 334 -0.65 4.92 -4.16
N ALA A 335 -0.99 4.16 -3.12
CA ALA A 335 -0.89 4.60 -1.73
C ALA A 335 0.56 4.96 -1.32
N ARG A 336 1.54 4.15 -1.76
CA ARG A 336 2.98 4.44 -1.55
C ARG A 336 3.40 5.73 -2.25
N ALA A 337 2.94 5.95 -3.48
CA ALA A 337 3.23 7.16 -4.23
C ALA A 337 2.67 8.41 -3.54
N VAL A 338 1.41 8.34 -3.09
CA VAL A 338 0.72 9.42 -2.36
C VAL A 338 1.48 9.83 -1.08
N SER A 339 2.10 8.86 -0.41
CA SER A 339 2.85 9.09 0.83
C SER A 339 4.31 9.48 0.62
N SER A 340 4.75 9.49 -0.64
CA SER A 340 6.10 9.85 -1.04
C SER A 340 6.13 11.25 -1.69
N TYR A 341 7.25 11.63 -2.30
CA TYR A 341 7.32 12.87 -3.10
C TYR A 341 6.51 12.80 -4.42
N GLY A 342 5.77 11.71 -4.66
CA GLY A 342 5.10 11.43 -5.94
C GLY A 342 3.88 12.29 -6.27
N ILE A 343 3.41 13.16 -5.36
CA ILE A 343 2.23 14.00 -5.57
C ILE A 343 2.42 15.38 -4.94
N ASP A 344 2.91 16.35 -5.71
CA ASP A 344 2.90 17.75 -5.32
C ASP A 344 2.16 18.58 -6.38
N ARG A 345 0.86 18.82 -6.15
CA ARG A 345 -0.06 19.57 -7.04
C ARG A 345 -1.22 20.25 -6.30
N GLY A 346 -1.08 20.50 -4.99
CA GLY A 346 -2.18 21.06 -4.19
C GLY A 346 -3.35 20.09 -3.94
N ILE A 347 -3.20 18.81 -4.31
CA ILE A 347 -4.10 17.72 -3.91
C ILE A 347 -3.85 17.41 -2.43
N THR A 348 -4.91 17.36 -1.65
CA THR A 348 -4.88 17.11 -0.20
C THR A 348 -5.17 15.66 0.17
N SER A 349 -6.00 15.00 -0.63
CA SER A 349 -6.35 13.59 -0.44
C SER A 349 -6.90 13.01 -1.73
N PHE A 350 -7.05 11.70 -1.77
CA PHE A 350 -7.75 10.98 -2.83
C PHE A 350 -8.90 10.17 -2.23
N GLN A 351 -10.06 10.23 -2.87
CA GLN A 351 -11.14 9.30 -2.63
C GLN A 351 -10.95 8.07 -3.52
N ARG A 352 -10.70 6.92 -2.91
CA ARG A 352 -10.44 5.64 -3.58
C ARG A 352 -11.74 4.91 -3.89
N PHE A 353 -11.90 4.47 -5.14
CA PHE A 353 -13.02 3.66 -5.61
C PHE A 353 -12.53 2.39 -6.29
N SER A 354 -13.18 1.26 -6.02
CA SER A 354 -13.01 0.04 -6.81
C SER A 354 -14.29 -0.29 -7.56
N PHE A 355 -14.16 -0.64 -8.84
CA PHE A 355 -15.27 -1.04 -9.69
C PHE A 355 -15.48 -2.55 -9.54
N LEU A 356 -16.35 -2.93 -8.61
CA LEU A 356 -16.62 -4.33 -8.24
C LEU A 356 -17.81 -4.88 -9.03
N MET A 357 -17.74 -6.16 -9.40
CA MET A 357 -18.77 -6.86 -10.17
C MET A 357 -19.94 -7.24 -9.26
N ARG A 358 -21.18 -6.82 -9.58
CA ARG A 358 -22.38 -7.08 -8.75
C ARG A 358 -23.19 -8.28 -9.22
N SER A 359 -23.35 -8.45 -10.54
CA SER A 359 -24.19 -9.51 -11.15
C SER A 359 -23.87 -9.67 -12.64
N GLY A 360 -22.92 -10.55 -12.98
CA GLY A 360 -22.46 -10.63 -14.37
C GLY A 360 -21.77 -9.32 -14.79
N LYS A 361 -22.07 -8.80 -15.98
CA LYS A 361 -21.34 -7.65 -16.56
C LYS A 361 -21.66 -6.26 -15.96
N ALA A 362 -22.38 -6.19 -14.85
CA ALA A 362 -22.72 -4.94 -14.16
C ALA A 362 -21.76 -4.64 -13.00
N TYR A 363 -21.31 -3.40 -12.90
CA TYR A 363 -20.29 -2.97 -11.94
C TYR A 363 -20.82 -1.91 -10.97
N LEU A 364 -20.17 -1.77 -9.82
CA LEU A 364 -20.42 -0.73 -8.83
C LEU A 364 -19.10 -0.06 -8.45
N ALA A 365 -19.05 1.27 -8.59
CA ALA A 365 -17.97 2.10 -8.07
C ALA A 365 -18.10 2.21 -6.54
N THR A 366 -17.53 1.23 -5.86
CA THR A 366 -17.60 1.09 -4.40
C THR A 366 -16.51 1.96 -3.76
N PRO A 367 -16.87 2.94 -2.91
CA PRO A 367 -15.88 3.72 -2.18
C PRO A 367 -15.15 2.81 -1.18
N LEU A 368 -13.81 2.84 -1.20
CA LEU A 368 -12.98 2.01 -0.33
C LEU A 368 -12.41 2.80 0.85
N ALA A 369 -11.72 3.90 0.57
CA ALA A 369 -11.02 4.69 1.59
C ALA A 369 -10.78 6.12 1.10
N ARG A 370 -10.56 7.03 2.05
CA ARG A 370 -9.97 8.34 1.77
C ARG A 370 -8.53 8.35 2.24
N VAL A 371 -7.62 8.63 1.32
CA VAL A 371 -6.18 8.61 1.57
C VAL A 371 -5.63 10.02 1.53
N LYS A 372 -5.05 10.48 2.63
CA LYS A 372 -4.43 11.82 2.70
C LYS A 372 -3.11 11.83 1.94
N VAL A 373 -2.85 12.92 1.23
CA VAL A 373 -1.53 13.20 0.65
C VAL A 373 -0.68 13.79 1.75
N THR A 374 0.19 12.98 2.34
CA THR A 374 1.07 13.41 3.43
C THR A 374 2.40 12.69 3.30
N ARG A 375 3.49 13.44 3.36
CA ARG A 375 4.83 12.86 3.26
C ARG A 375 5.10 11.97 4.48
N ASN A 376 5.32 10.68 4.24
CA ASN A 376 5.83 9.74 5.23
C ASN A 376 7.21 9.23 4.79
N PRO A 377 8.32 9.67 5.43
CA PRO A 377 9.67 9.18 5.14
C PRO A 377 9.84 7.67 5.33
N GLN A 378 9.09 7.05 6.26
CA GLN A 378 9.20 5.61 6.52
C GLN A 378 8.71 4.76 5.34
N VAL A 379 7.85 5.29 4.47
CA VAL A 379 7.42 4.61 3.24
C VAL A 379 8.57 4.46 2.25
N ASP A 380 9.59 5.33 2.30
CA ASP A 380 10.76 5.21 1.43
C ASP A 380 11.56 3.95 1.75
N LEU A 381 11.54 3.49 3.01
CA LEU A 381 12.22 2.27 3.43
C LEU A 381 11.71 1.06 2.64
N VAL A 382 10.41 1.03 2.32
CA VAL A 382 9.77 -0.02 1.52
C VAL A 382 10.37 -0.11 0.12
N THR A 383 10.92 0.98 -0.43
CA THR A 383 11.61 0.95 -1.73
C THR A 383 12.87 0.07 -1.71
N HIS A 384 13.47 -0.18 -0.53
CA HIS A 384 14.57 -1.14 -0.40
C HIS A 384 14.12 -2.57 -0.74
N LEU A 385 12.85 -2.91 -0.52
CA LEU A 385 12.27 -4.21 -0.89
C LEU A 385 12.02 -4.32 -2.41
N ASP A 386 12.02 -3.22 -3.15
CA ASP A 386 11.92 -3.25 -4.61
C ASP A 386 13.27 -3.59 -5.28
N ARG A 387 14.38 -3.63 -4.53
CA ARG A 387 15.70 -4.05 -5.06
C ARG A 387 15.60 -5.45 -5.65
N GLY A 388 16.10 -5.61 -6.87
CA GLY A 388 15.98 -6.87 -7.61
C GLY A 388 14.52 -7.26 -7.90
N GLN A 389 13.55 -6.34 -7.84
CA GLN A 389 12.12 -6.61 -7.98
C GLN A 389 11.58 -7.60 -6.94
N TRP A 390 12.20 -7.69 -5.76
CA TRP A 390 11.84 -8.71 -4.76
C TRP A 390 10.37 -8.59 -4.32
N LEU A 391 9.92 -7.40 -3.93
CA LEU A 391 8.54 -7.19 -3.50
C LEU A 391 7.53 -7.49 -4.63
N ASP A 392 7.79 -7.04 -5.86
CA ASP A 392 6.92 -7.31 -7.01
C ASP A 392 6.82 -8.82 -7.33
N ARG A 393 7.94 -9.56 -7.25
CA ARG A 393 7.94 -11.02 -7.42
C ARG A 393 7.18 -11.73 -6.30
N LEU A 394 7.41 -11.35 -5.04
CA LEU A 394 6.71 -11.89 -3.88
C LEU A 394 5.20 -11.68 -4.02
N ARG A 395 4.78 -10.46 -4.37
CA ARG A 395 3.36 -10.09 -4.54
C ARG A 395 2.70 -10.83 -5.70
N ARG A 396 3.43 -11.07 -6.80
CA ARG A 396 2.96 -11.89 -7.93
C ARG A 396 2.77 -13.34 -7.52
N PHE A 397 3.79 -13.93 -6.89
CA PHE A 397 3.72 -15.32 -6.42
C PHE A 397 2.62 -15.50 -5.36
N GLY A 398 2.49 -14.56 -4.42
CA GLY A 398 1.43 -14.56 -3.40
C GLY A 398 0.01 -14.37 -3.96
N ARG A 399 -0.16 -14.08 -5.25
CA ARG A 399 -1.46 -14.10 -5.96
C ARG A 399 -1.63 -15.32 -6.87
N ASP A 400 -0.60 -16.13 -7.05
CA ASP A 400 -0.64 -17.33 -7.88
C ASP A 400 -1.49 -18.40 -7.20
N LYS A 401 -2.44 -19.00 -7.94
CA LYS A 401 -3.32 -20.07 -7.41
C LYS A 401 -2.56 -21.27 -6.85
N ASN A 402 -1.31 -21.43 -7.27
CA ASN A 402 -0.44 -22.52 -6.89
C ASN A 402 0.46 -22.21 -5.69
N ALA A 403 0.42 -20.99 -5.14
CA ALA A 403 1.20 -20.64 -3.96
C ALA A 403 0.63 -21.31 -2.70
N PRO A 404 1.47 -21.65 -1.70
CA PRO A 404 0.98 -22.21 -0.44
C PRO A 404 0.07 -21.22 0.30
N GLY A 405 -0.99 -21.72 0.96
CA GLY A 405 -1.95 -20.90 1.73
C GLY A 405 -1.29 -19.97 2.76
N ARG A 406 -0.23 -20.45 3.43
CA ARG A 406 0.56 -19.64 4.38
C ARG A 406 1.25 -18.45 3.71
N ILE A 407 1.77 -18.62 2.48
CA ILE A 407 2.38 -17.52 1.71
C ILE A 407 1.31 -16.51 1.30
N HIS A 408 0.14 -16.96 0.84
CA HIS A 408 -0.98 -16.06 0.54
C HIS A 408 -1.33 -15.17 1.73
N GLN A 409 -1.49 -15.76 2.92
CA GLN A 409 -1.82 -15.04 4.14
C GLN A 409 -0.72 -14.06 4.56
N LEU A 410 0.56 -14.48 4.54
CA LEU A 410 1.68 -13.61 4.93
C LEU A 410 1.87 -12.45 3.96
N VAL A 411 1.76 -12.69 2.65
CA VAL A 411 1.85 -11.63 1.64
C VAL A 411 0.71 -10.62 1.81
N ARG A 412 -0.52 -11.10 2.04
CA ARG A 412 -1.67 -10.20 2.33
C ARG A 412 -1.40 -9.34 3.57
N ARG A 413 -0.97 -9.95 4.68
CA ARG A 413 -0.65 -9.22 5.91
C ARG A 413 0.47 -8.20 5.68
N LEU A 414 1.47 -8.52 4.86
CA LEU A 414 2.53 -7.60 4.49
C LEU A 414 1.99 -6.41 3.67
N GLU A 415 1.14 -6.67 2.68
CA GLU A 415 0.52 -5.62 1.87
C GLU A 415 -0.38 -4.70 2.72
N ASP A 416 -1.19 -5.26 3.60
CA ASP A 416 -2.02 -4.49 4.54
C ASP A 416 -1.16 -3.65 5.49
N SER A 417 -0.04 -4.19 5.98
CA SER A 417 0.89 -3.47 6.86
C SER A 417 1.63 -2.35 6.13
N ILE A 418 2.06 -2.57 4.88
CA ILE A 418 2.65 -1.53 4.04
C ILE A 418 1.59 -0.46 3.73
N PHE A 419 0.35 -0.85 3.43
CA PHE A 419 -0.73 0.11 3.19
C PHE A 419 -1.02 0.94 4.44
N ALA A 420 -1.10 0.32 5.62
CA ALA A 420 -1.27 1.04 6.88
C ALA A 420 -0.15 2.06 7.13
N LEU A 421 1.11 1.70 6.82
CA LEU A 421 2.25 2.63 6.91
C LEU A 421 2.04 3.89 6.06
N THR A 422 1.40 3.77 4.89
CA THR A 422 1.06 4.93 4.03
C THR A 422 0.04 5.88 4.66
N GLN A 423 -0.78 5.42 5.60
CA GLN A 423 -1.84 6.24 6.23
C GLN A 423 -1.43 6.90 7.55
N GLY A 424 -0.17 6.78 7.95
CA GLY A 424 0.35 7.33 9.22
C GLY A 424 0.85 6.26 10.17
N GLY A 425 1.75 5.38 9.69
CA GLY A 425 2.36 4.36 10.53
C GLY A 425 3.42 4.89 11.49
N ASP A 426 3.70 4.08 12.50
CA ASP A 426 4.62 4.32 13.60
C ASP A 426 5.70 3.22 13.66
N ARG A 427 6.55 3.28 14.70
CA ARG A 427 7.61 2.29 14.88
C ARG A 427 7.08 0.85 15.00
N PRO A 428 6.00 0.56 15.76
CA PRO A 428 5.33 -0.73 15.76
C PRO A 428 4.91 -1.22 14.36
N ALA A 429 4.36 -0.36 13.51
CA ALA A 429 3.99 -0.74 12.14
C ALA A 429 5.22 -1.19 11.34
N LEU A 430 6.34 -0.47 11.46
CA LEU A 430 7.60 -0.83 10.79
C LEU A 430 8.21 -2.12 11.35
N GLN A 431 8.16 -2.32 12.66
CA GLN A 431 8.55 -3.57 13.31
C GLN A 431 7.72 -4.76 12.81
N ASN A 432 6.41 -4.59 12.70
CA ASN A 432 5.53 -5.64 12.17
C ASN A 432 5.86 -5.99 10.70
N ILE A 433 6.25 -5.01 9.88
CA ILE A 433 6.76 -5.28 8.52
C ILE A 433 8.04 -6.13 8.57
N LEU A 434 9.00 -5.79 9.44
CA LEU A 434 10.23 -6.58 9.63
C LEU A 434 9.91 -8.03 10.04
N VAL A 435 9.01 -8.22 11.01
CA VAL A 435 8.54 -9.54 11.46
C VAL A 435 7.91 -10.33 10.31
N LEU A 436 7.03 -9.70 9.52
CA LEU A 436 6.38 -10.35 8.38
C LEU A 436 7.38 -10.77 7.31
N ILE A 437 8.38 -9.94 7.02
CA ILE A 437 9.48 -10.27 6.10
C ILE A 437 10.27 -11.49 6.61
N GLY A 438 10.58 -11.55 7.91
CA GLY A 438 11.23 -12.70 8.54
C GLY A 438 10.41 -13.98 8.39
N ASN A 439 9.13 -13.94 8.74
CA ASN A 439 8.20 -15.06 8.63
C ASN A 439 8.04 -15.56 7.18
N ILE A 440 8.02 -14.65 6.21
CA ILE A 440 7.97 -14.99 4.78
C ILE A 440 9.24 -15.74 4.38
N GLN A 441 10.42 -15.28 4.79
CA GLN A 441 11.67 -15.97 4.45
C GLN A 441 11.78 -17.34 5.07
N GLN A 442 11.40 -17.51 6.34
CA GLN A 442 11.38 -18.82 6.98
C GLN A 442 10.44 -19.77 6.24
N THR A 443 9.22 -19.31 5.93
CA THR A 443 8.26 -20.11 5.14
C THR A 443 8.81 -20.43 3.74
N CYS A 444 9.55 -19.49 3.13
CA CYS A 444 10.19 -19.73 1.84
C CYS A 444 11.31 -20.77 1.96
N ALA A 445 12.08 -20.74 3.05
CA ALA A 445 13.19 -21.64 3.30
C ALA A 445 12.75 -23.11 3.40
N ASP A 446 11.51 -23.38 3.83
CA ASP A 446 11.00 -24.74 4.03
C ASP A 446 10.53 -25.42 2.73
N SER A 447 10.04 -24.67 1.74
CA SER A 447 9.43 -25.25 0.52
C SER A 447 10.26 -25.04 -0.74
N ALA A 448 10.53 -26.12 -1.49
CA ALA A 448 11.28 -26.07 -2.75
C ALA A 448 10.64 -25.09 -3.77
N LYS A 449 9.32 -25.20 -3.92
CA LYS A 449 8.53 -24.35 -4.83
C LYS A 449 8.66 -22.85 -4.52
N THR A 450 8.64 -22.49 -3.24
CA THR A 450 8.81 -21.09 -2.84
C THR A 450 10.22 -20.61 -3.06
N ARG A 451 11.24 -21.45 -2.82
CA ARG A 451 12.66 -21.10 -3.07
C ARG A 451 12.95 -20.84 -4.54
N GLU A 452 12.32 -21.58 -5.45
CA GLU A 452 12.45 -21.38 -6.89
C GLU A 452 11.80 -20.06 -7.37
N SER A 453 10.71 -19.66 -6.72
CA SER A 453 9.91 -18.51 -7.14
C SER A 453 10.33 -17.19 -6.46
N ILE A 454 10.84 -17.27 -5.23
CA ILE A 454 11.15 -16.12 -4.38
C ILE A 454 12.61 -16.21 -3.94
N ALA A 455 13.41 -15.21 -4.34
CA ALA A 455 14.78 -15.06 -3.85
C ALA A 455 14.80 -14.64 -2.37
N PRO A 456 15.90 -14.89 -1.63
CA PRO A 456 16.10 -14.32 -0.31
C PRO A 456 15.93 -12.79 -0.30
N VAL A 457 15.52 -12.22 0.84
CA VAL A 457 15.29 -10.77 0.98
C VAL A 457 16.59 -10.00 0.70
N PRO A 458 16.54 -8.88 -0.04
CA PRO A 458 17.73 -8.04 -0.23
C PRO A 458 18.22 -7.48 1.11
N ILE A 459 19.53 -7.21 1.22
CA ILE A 459 20.03 -6.47 2.39
C ILE A 459 19.43 -5.06 2.40
N LEU A 460 18.80 -4.71 3.51
CA LEU A 460 18.13 -3.44 3.78
C LEU A 460 19.12 -2.45 4.42
N GLY A 461 18.89 -1.15 4.23
CA GLY A 461 19.72 -0.10 4.82
C GLY A 461 19.52 0.06 6.34
N PRO A 462 20.50 0.68 7.05
CA PRO A 462 20.48 0.87 8.51
C PRO A 462 19.27 1.67 9.01
N GLU A 463 18.66 2.47 8.15
CA GLU A 463 17.51 3.32 8.47
C GLU A 463 16.31 2.49 8.94
N TRP A 464 16.18 1.24 8.48
CA TRP A 464 15.15 0.31 8.96
C TRP A 464 15.26 0.05 10.47
N ALA A 465 16.48 -0.10 10.99
CA ALA A 465 16.68 -0.32 12.42
C ALA A 465 16.53 0.98 13.22
N MET A 466 16.97 2.11 12.68
CA MET A 466 16.86 3.40 13.35
C MET A 466 15.41 3.86 13.49
N GLU A 467 14.61 3.71 12.42
CA GLU A 467 13.20 4.11 12.41
C GLU A 467 12.29 3.12 13.16
N ALA A 468 12.70 1.85 13.29
CA ALA A 468 11.94 0.83 14.01
C ALA A 468 12.24 0.79 15.52
N ASP A 469 13.27 1.51 16.02
CA ASP A 469 13.65 1.48 17.43
C ASP A 469 12.60 2.14 18.33
N ASP A 470 11.75 1.33 18.95
CA ASP A 470 10.73 1.73 19.92
C ASP A 470 11.29 1.90 21.35
N ASN A 471 12.62 1.84 21.51
CA ASN A 471 13.33 1.92 22.79
C ASN A 471 13.07 0.72 23.73
N SER A 472 12.42 -0.34 23.25
CA SER A 472 12.09 -1.54 24.04
C SER A 472 13.30 -2.45 24.29
N HIS A 473 13.22 -3.26 25.35
CA HIS A 473 14.25 -4.26 25.62
C HIS A 473 14.26 -5.34 24.52
N GLU A 474 13.09 -5.72 24.01
CA GLU A 474 12.94 -6.73 22.96
C GLU A 474 13.64 -6.31 21.67
N PHE A 475 13.43 -5.06 21.22
CA PHE A 475 14.08 -4.55 20.01
C PHE A 475 15.60 -4.50 20.16
N ARG A 476 16.10 -4.06 21.33
CA ARG A 476 17.53 -4.01 21.64
C ARG A 476 18.18 -5.39 21.58
N LEU A 477 17.56 -6.39 22.20
CA LEU A 477 18.03 -7.77 22.19
C LEU A 477 18.01 -8.36 20.79
N ALA A 478 16.95 -8.11 20.01
CA ALA A 478 16.82 -8.59 18.64
C ALA A 478 17.90 -8.00 17.72
N CYS A 479 18.15 -6.68 17.79
CA CYS A 479 19.25 -6.04 17.05
C CYS A 479 20.62 -6.60 17.45
N ALA A 480 20.86 -6.81 18.75
CA ALA A 480 22.14 -7.31 19.24
C ALA A 480 22.44 -8.72 18.75
N LEU A 481 21.42 -9.59 18.70
CA LEU A 481 21.54 -10.92 18.11
C LEU A 481 21.70 -10.86 16.59
N ALA A 482 20.88 -10.05 15.91
CA ALA A 482 20.93 -9.91 14.45
C ALA A 482 22.30 -9.38 13.96
N GLY A 483 22.98 -8.58 14.78
CA GLY A 483 24.31 -8.04 14.52
C GLY A 483 25.47 -9.02 14.71
N LEU A 484 25.23 -10.23 15.21
CA LEU A 484 26.26 -11.26 15.32
C LEU A 484 26.71 -11.72 13.93
N ALA A 485 28.01 -11.98 13.77
CA ALA A 485 28.56 -12.49 12.52
C ALA A 485 27.82 -13.75 12.04
N GLU A 486 27.50 -13.82 10.74
CA GLU A 486 26.79 -14.93 10.08
C GLU A 486 25.41 -15.27 10.68
N MET A 487 24.81 -14.42 11.53
CA MET A 487 23.51 -14.72 12.17
C MET A 487 22.42 -15.07 11.15
N ARG A 488 22.43 -14.41 10.00
CA ARG A 488 21.50 -14.68 8.91
C ARG A 488 21.60 -16.12 8.39
N ASN A 489 22.79 -16.70 8.31
CA ASN A 489 23.03 -18.07 7.80
C ASN A 489 22.67 -19.14 8.84
N TYR A 490 22.73 -18.80 10.13
CA TYR A 490 22.22 -19.67 11.20
C TYR A 490 20.69 -19.73 11.22
N LEU A 491 20.03 -18.70 10.70
CA LEU A 491 18.58 -18.61 10.63
C LEU A 491 17.97 -19.14 9.34
N LEU A 492 18.71 -19.04 8.23
CA LEU A 492 18.22 -19.36 6.89
C LEU A 492 19.29 -20.11 6.10
N PRO A 493 18.93 -21.13 5.30
CA PRO A 493 19.85 -21.86 4.44
C PRO A 493 20.27 -20.99 3.26
N LEU A 494 21.39 -20.26 3.40
CA LEU A 494 21.84 -19.26 2.43
C LEU A 494 23.30 -19.47 2.04
N LYS A 495 23.63 -19.06 0.81
CA LYS A 495 25.00 -18.91 0.32
C LYS A 495 25.18 -17.60 -0.44
N ALA A 496 26.40 -17.08 -0.41
CA ALA A 496 26.81 -15.96 -1.24
C ALA A 496 27.47 -16.49 -2.53
N ASN A 497 26.94 -16.11 -3.69
CA ASN A 497 27.46 -16.49 -4.99
C ASN A 497 27.64 -15.24 -5.85
N LYS A 498 28.90 -14.86 -6.15
CA LYS A 498 29.25 -13.65 -6.93
C LYS A 498 28.52 -12.38 -6.47
N GLY A 499 28.39 -12.20 -5.15
CA GLY A 499 27.71 -11.04 -4.54
C GLY A 499 26.18 -11.12 -4.50
N LYS A 500 25.57 -12.21 -5.01
CA LYS A 500 24.13 -12.49 -4.85
C LYS A 500 23.90 -13.48 -3.72
N ILE A 501 22.80 -13.28 -2.99
CA ILE A 501 22.36 -14.19 -1.93
C ILE A 501 21.36 -15.17 -2.52
N GLU A 502 21.66 -16.47 -2.39
CA GLU A 502 20.88 -17.56 -2.94
C GLU A 502 20.53 -18.56 -1.83
N TRP A 503 19.46 -19.34 -2.04
CA TRP A 503 19.13 -20.45 -1.15
C TRP A 503 20.19 -21.55 -1.25
N ASP A 504 20.61 -22.10 -0.12
CA ASP A 504 21.57 -23.19 -0.01
C ASP A 504 20.96 -24.41 0.69
N VAL A 505 20.15 -25.14 -0.07
CA VAL A 505 19.38 -26.27 0.43
C VAL A 505 20.33 -27.34 0.98
N GLY A 506 20.15 -27.69 2.26
CA GLY A 506 21.00 -28.68 2.94
C GLY A 506 22.18 -28.08 3.71
N SER A 507 22.33 -26.75 3.74
CA SER A 507 23.34 -26.11 4.59
C SER A 507 23.15 -26.52 6.06
N PRO A 508 24.15 -27.18 6.69
CA PRO A 508 24.05 -27.61 8.08
C PRO A 508 24.21 -26.44 9.06
N GLN A 509 24.47 -25.22 8.56
CA GLN A 509 24.55 -24.01 9.37
C GLN A 509 23.18 -23.50 9.78
N ALA A 510 22.15 -23.66 8.95
CA ALA A 510 20.81 -23.20 9.23
C ALA A 510 20.13 -24.13 10.25
N VAL A 511 20.05 -23.68 11.50
CA VAL A 511 19.56 -24.48 12.63
C VAL A 511 18.34 -23.86 13.32
N TRP A 512 17.93 -22.64 12.94
CA TRP A 512 16.75 -22.01 13.53
C TRP A 512 15.45 -22.68 13.08
N GLY A 513 14.62 -23.12 14.02
CA GLY A 513 13.33 -23.79 13.74
C GLY A 513 12.12 -23.14 14.40
N GLY A 514 10.97 -23.83 14.35
CA GLY A 514 9.71 -23.38 14.96
C GLY A 514 9.58 -23.61 16.48
N GLY A 515 10.68 -23.92 17.17
CA GLY A 515 10.70 -24.19 18.62
C GLY A 515 10.69 -22.93 19.50
N LYS A 516 10.80 -23.13 20.82
CA LYS A 516 10.94 -22.04 21.80
C LYS A 516 12.20 -21.21 21.54
N PHE A 517 12.13 -19.90 21.77
CA PHE A 517 13.21 -18.94 21.49
C PHE A 517 14.55 -19.34 22.11
N VAL A 518 14.57 -19.65 23.42
CA VAL A 518 15.78 -20.09 24.13
C VAL A 518 16.37 -21.36 23.49
N ALA A 519 15.55 -22.34 23.12
CA ALA A 519 16.02 -23.58 22.51
C ALA A 519 16.68 -23.32 21.14
N ASN A 520 16.08 -22.45 20.32
CA ASN A 520 16.66 -22.04 19.03
C ASN A 520 17.99 -21.32 19.23
N LEU A 521 18.10 -20.38 20.18
CA LEU A 521 19.36 -19.72 20.48
C LEU A 521 20.45 -20.72 20.88
N LEU A 522 20.11 -21.74 21.67
CA LEU A 522 21.07 -22.78 22.06
C LEU A 522 21.48 -23.71 20.91
N GLN A 523 20.64 -23.88 19.89
CA GLN A 523 21.02 -24.58 18.66
C GLN A 523 21.99 -23.72 17.84
N VAL A 524 21.71 -22.43 17.71
CA VAL A 524 22.61 -21.46 17.05
C VAL A 524 23.95 -21.39 17.79
N LEU A 525 23.94 -21.29 19.12
CA LEU A 525 25.16 -21.23 19.93
C LEU A 525 26.07 -22.44 19.71
N ASP A 526 25.49 -23.64 19.73
CA ASP A 526 26.24 -24.89 19.48
C ASP A 526 26.82 -24.93 18.07
N ARG A 527 26.03 -24.48 17.07
CA ARG A 527 26.50 -24.46 15.69
C ARG A 527 27.63 -23.44 15.49
N ARG A 528 27.54 -22.26 16.12
CA ARG A 528 28.62 -21.26 16.12
C ARG A 528 29.90 -21.80 16.72
N LEU A 529 29.80 -22.55 17.82
CA LEU A 529 30.95 -23.20 18.45
C LEU A 529 31.59 -24.25 17.54
N LEU A 530 30.79 -25.04 16.83
CA LEU A 530 31.28 -26.01 15.86
C LEU A 530 32.02 -25.32 14.70
N ASP A 531 31.42 -24.26 14.14
CA ASP A 531 32.03 -23.55 13.01
C ASP A 531 33.32 -22.81 13.40
N ALA A 532 33.39 -22.24 14.61
CA ALA A 532 34.59 -21.58 15.13
C ALA A 532 35.79 -22.54 15.22
N GLN A 533 35.56 -23.80 15.63
CA GLN A 533 36.61 -24.82 15.67
C GLN A 533 37.17 -25.19 14.30
N SER A 534 36.36 -25.06 13.24
CA SER A 534 36.77 -25.42 11.88
C SER A 534 37.51 -24.31 11.11
N ASN A 535 37.38 -23.04 11.51
CA ASN A 535 37.78 -21.88 10.69
C ASN A 535 39.01 -21.11 11.21
N ASP A 536 39.68 -21.58 12.28
CA ASP A 536 40.93 -21.02 12.84
C ASP A 536 40.89 -19.50 13.18
N LYS A 537 39.68 -18.91 13.22
CA LYS A 537 39.40 -17.48 13.47
C LYS A 537 38.52 -17.30 14.71
N ASP A 538 38.96 -17.84 15.83
CA ASP A 538 38.24 -17.87 17.13
C ASP A 538 37.68 -16.51 17.60
N SER A 539 38.31 -15.38 17.23
CA SER A 539 37.94 -14.05 17.73
C SER A 539 36.79 -13.36 16.98
N MET A 540 36.47 -13.78 15.75
CA MET A 540 35.54 -13.04 14.86
C MET A 540 34.08 -13.49 15.05
N HIS A 541 33.85 -14.66 15.64
CA HIS A 541 32.52 -15.26 15.80
C HIS A 541 31.70 -14.72 16.98
N TRP A 542 32.27 -13.89 17.86
CA TRP A 542 31.59 -13.41 19.08
C TRP A 542 31.39 -11.90 19.13
N ALA A 543 31.91 -11.18 18.13
CA ALA A 543 31.64 -9.76 17.96
C ALA A 543 30.31 -9.58 17.23
N GLY A 544 29.54 -8.57 17.64
CA GLY A 544 28.32 -8.17 16.95
C GLY A 544 27.97 -6.72 17.27
N PHE A 545 27.46 -6.01 16.27
CA PHE A 545 27.00 -4.63 16.40
C PHE A 545 25.61 -4.49 15.81
N PRO A 546 24.70 -3.74 16.48
CA PRO A 546 24.89 -3.04 17.74
C PRO A 546 24.95 -4.00 18.94
N THR A 547 25.37 -3.50 20.11
CA THR A 547 25.37 -4.27 21.36
C THR A 547 24.08 -4.05 22.15
N ALA A 548 23.69 -5.04 22.96
CA ALA A 548 22.67 -4.87 23.99
C ALA A 548 23.22 -4.06 25.17
N ASP A 549 22.32 -3.39 25.89
CA ASP A 549 22.61 -2.81 27.20
C ASP A 549 22.30 -3.81 28.32
N LEU A 550 22.93 -3.61 29.48
CA LEU A 550 22.71 -4.49 30.63
C LEU A 550 21.24 -4.58 31.08
N PRO A 551 20.46 -3.47 31.15
CA PRO A 551 19.03 -3.55 31.47
C PRO A 551 18.25 -4.53 30.60
N ALA A 552 18.48 -4.56 29.28
CA ALA A 552 17.79 -5.50 28.39
C ALA A 552 18.19 -6.96 28.65
N VAL A 553 19.47 -7.24 28.90
CA VAL A 553 19.90 -8.60 29.23
C VAL A 553 19.36 -9.05 30.58
N MET A 554 19.25 -8.14 31.55
CA MET A 554 18.62 -8.42 32.84
C MET A 554 17.13 -8.75 32.70
N ALA A 555 16.38 -7.97 31.91
CA ALA A 555 14.98 -8.28 31.62
C ALA A 555 14.82 -9.67 30.98
N PHE A 556 15.74 -10.06 30.07
CA PHE A 556 15.78 -11.40 29.50
C PHE A 556 16.03 -12.50 30.54
N LEU A 557 16.97 -12.28 31.46
CA LEU A 557 17.29 -13.23 32.53
C LEU A 557 16.13 -13.39 33.52
N ASN A 558 15.44 -12.30 33.82
CA ASN A 558 14.31 -12.24 34.75
C ASN A 558 12.98 -12.72 34.14
N GLN A 559 12.93 -13.01 32.83
CA GLN A 559 11.71 -13.39 32.09
C GLN A 559 10.67 -12.25 32.02
N GLU A 560 11.14 -11.00 31.95
CA GLU A 560 10.33 -9.78 31.89
C GLU A 560 10.24 -9.24 30.45
N ILE A 561 10.22 -10.12 29.46
CA ILE A 561 10.29 -9.80 28.03
C ILE A 561 9.34 -10.68 27.21
N ASP A 562 8.94 -10.17 26.04
CA ASP A 562 8.27 -10.98 25.02
C ASP A 562 9.29 -11.66 24.08
N GLU A 563 9.55 -12.95 24.33
CA GLU A 563 10.46 -13.77 23.51
C GLU A 563 9.96 -13.98 22.07
N GLU A 564 8.64 -14.02 21.85
CA GLU A 564 8.07 -14.14 20.51
C GLU A 564 8.32 -12.88 19.71
N LYS A 565 8.19 -11.69 20.34
CA LYS A 565 8.56 -10.41 19.73
C LYS A 565 10.05 -10.37 19.37
N ILE A 566 10.95 -10.81 20.25
CA ILE A 566 12.40 -10.85 19.95
C ILE A 566 12.68 -11.78 18.78
N GLY A 567 12.13 -13.00 18.78
CA GLY A 567 12.30 -13.96 17.70
C GLY A 567 11.77 -13.43 16.36
N GLY A 568 10.57 -12.85 16.36
CA GLY A 568 9.98 -12.23 15.18
C GLY A 568 10.87 -11.10 14.64
N LEU A 569 11.30 -10.17 15.49
CA LEU A 569 12.15 -9.05 15.11
C LEU A 569 13.51 -9.52 14.59
N LEU A 570 14.15 -10.47 15.28
CA LEU A 570 15.44 -11.04 14.88
C LEU A 570 15.40 -11.56 13.44
N THR A 571 14.37 -12.33 13.09
CA THR A 571 14.25 -12.92 11.73
C THR A 571 14.09 -11.88 10.62
N GLY A 572 13.55 -10.70 10.94
CA GLY A 572 13.51 -9.54 10.05
C GLY A 572 14.83 -8.76 10.03
N LEU A 573 15.39 -8.46 11.20
CA LEU A 573 16.57 -7.61 11.40
C LEU A 573 17.86 -8.23 10.87
N VAL A 574 17.98 -9.56 10.77
CA VAL A 574 19.13 -10.20 10.09
C VAL A 574 19.28 -9.83 8.61
N ASN A 575 18.27 -9.19 8.02
CA ASN A 575 18.32 -8.67 6.66
C ASN A 575 18.68 -7.18 6.60
N VAL A 576 18.92 -6.53 7.74
CA VAL A 576 19.25 -5.11 7.83
C VAL A 576 20.76 -4.96 8.01
N ASN A 577 21.37 -4.02 7.29
CA ASN A 577 22.72 -3.57 7.59
C ASN A 577 22.67 -2.72 8.86
N LEU A 578 22.81 -3.36 10.02
CA LEU A 578 22.58 -2.71 11.31
C LEU A 578 23.61 -1.61 11.60
N PRO A 579 23.21 -0.50 12.27
CA PRO A 579 24.14 0.53 12.67
C PRO A 579 25.11 0.00 13.74
N GLN A 580 26.29 0.61 13.83
CA GLN A 580 27.30 0.19 14.81
C GLN A 580 26.80 0.38 16.26
N ASN A 581 26.03 1.44 16.51
CA ASN A 581 25.47 1.76 17.82
C ASN A 581 24.00 2.16 17.65
N LEU A 582 23.16 1.72 18.59
CA LEU A 582 21.81 2.25 18.76
C LEU A 582 21.83 3.45 19.72
N PRO A 583 20.79 4.32 19.71
CA PRO A 583 20.70 5.45 20.63
C PRO A 583 20.90 5.02 22.10
N ARG A 584 21.66 5.76 22.89
CA ARG A 584 21.90 5.40 24.30
C ARG A 584 20.60 5.50 25.10
N ARG A 585 20.36 4.53 26.00
CA ARG A 585 19.29 4.57 26.99
C ARG A 585 19.87 4.83 28.37
N ASP A 586 19.32 5.80 29.10
CA ASP A 586 19.72 6.09 30.48
C ASP A 586 18.81 5.33 31.46
N ILE A 587 18.97 4.00 31.48
CA ILE A 587 18.23 3.11 32.37
C ILE A 587 19.21 2.57 33.40
N LYS A 588 18.92 2.79 34.69
CA LYS A 588 19.69 2.18 35.78
C LYS A 588 19.40 0.68 35.83
N SER A 589 20.43 -0.11 36.03
CA SER A 589 20.31 -1.56 36.18
C SER A 589 21.24 -2.03 37.28
N ASP A 590 20.73 -2.92 38.12
CA ASP A 590 21.47 -3.60 39.18
C ASP A 590 22.58 -4.48 38.59
N LEU A 591 23.44 -5.00 39.47
CA LEU A 591 24.44 -5.97 39.04
C LEU A 591 23.76 -7.28 38.62
N PRO A 592 24.21 -7.90 37.51
CA PRO A 592 23.64 -9.16 37.10
C PRO A 592 24.07 -10.29 38.04
N PRO A 593 23.37 -11.42 38.02
CA PRO A 593 23.71 -12.57 38.84
C PRO A 593 25.17 -12.99 38.65
N ALA A 594 25.84 -13.39 39.73
CA ALA A 594 27.28 -13.65 39.75
C ALA A 594 27.71 -14.68 38.70
N ALA A 595 26.88 -15.71 38.44
CA ALA A 595 27.13 -16.71 37.41
C ALA A 595 27.18 -16.12 35.99
N PHE A 596 26.32 -15.14 35.67
CA PHE A 596 26.36 -14.41 34.40
C PHE A 596 27.63 -13.57 34.29
N THR A 597 27.92 -12.79 35.33
CA THR A 597 29.12 -11.93 35.42
C THR A 597 30.39 -12.72 35.21
N LEU A 598 30.50 -13.90 35.85
CA LEU A 598 31.63 -14.81 35.70
C LEU A 598 31.74 -15.36 34.28
N MET A 599 30.65 -15.77 33.65
CA MET A 599 30.72 -16.47 32.37
C MET A 599 30.82 -15.53 31.17
N LYS A 600 30.33 -14.29 31.27
CA LYS A 600 30.28 -13.36 30.13
C LYS A 600 31.63 -13.09 29.43
N PRO A 601 32.78 -12.98 30.14
CA PRO A 601 34.09 -12.88 29.49
C PRO A 601 34.39 -14.01 28.51
N LEU A 602 33.96 -15.25 28.78
CA LEU A 602 34.21 -16.39 27.88
C LEU A 602 33.50 -16.26 26.53
N PHE A 603 32.43 -15.46 26.47
CA PHE A 603 31.62 -15.21 25.26
C PHE A 603 31.87 -13.81 24.70
N THR A 604 33.04 -13.25 24.99
CA THR A 604 33.45 -11.93 24.53
C THR A 604 34.74 -12.06 23.71
N PRO A 605 34.84 -11.40 22.54
CA PRO A 605 36.07 -11.37 21.76
C PRO A 605 37.28 -10.96 22.60
N GLY A 606 38.38 -11.72 22.49
CA GLY A 606 39.61 -11.44 23.22
C GLY A 606 40.16 -10.03 22.96
N SER A 607 39.93 -9.47 21.77
CA SER A 607 40.30 -8.08 21.43
C SER A 607 39.58 -7.04 22.30
N ILE A 608 38.29 -7.26 22.60
CA ILE A 608 37.50 -6.38 23.48
C ILE A 608 37.98 -6.54 24.93
N LEU A 609 38.23 -7.77 25.37
CA LEU A 609 38.77 -8.03 26.71
C LEU A 609 40.15 -7.38 26.90
N LYS A 610 41.05 -7.47 25.92
CA LYS A 610 42.36 -6.79 25.94
C LYS A 610 42.21 -5.27 25.96
N LYS A 611 41.32 -4.71 25.15
CA LYS A 611 41.04 -3.26 25.14
C LYS A 611 40.50 -2.75 26.47
N LEU A 612 39.74 -3.57 27.19
CA LEU A 612 39.25 -3.26 28.54
C LEU A 612 40.28 -3.52 29.65
N GLY A 613 41.46 -4.03 29.29
CA GLY A 613 42.47 -4.46 30.25
C GLY A 613 42.00 -5.63 31.11
N LEU A 614 41.08 -6.48 30.63
CA LEU A 614 40.60 -7.68 31.33
C LEU A 614 41.45 -8.90 31.00
N LEU A 615 42.03 -8.97 29.80
CA LEU A 615 42.89 -10.05 29.35
C LEU A 615 44.29 -9.48 29.02
N PRO A 616 45.39 -10.13 29.44
CA PRO A 616 46.74 -9.68 29.08
C PRO A 616 46.96 -9.60 27.55
N PRO A 617 47.91 -8.79 27.05
CA PRO A 617 48.20 -8.69 25.62
C PRO A 617 48.44 -10.04 24.93
N ASP A 618 49.18 -10.94 25.59
CA ASP A 618 49.46 -12.31 25.13
C ASP A 618 48.44 -13.34 25.63
N GLY A 619 47.45 -12.90 26.41
CA GLY A 619 46.41 -13.76 26.96
C GLY A 619 45.51 -14.32 25.87
N HIS A 620 45.15 -15.59 26.02
CA HIS A 620 44.20 -16.30 25.18
C HIS A 620 43.11 -16.92 26.05
N LEU A 621 41.84 -16.64 25.74
CA LEU A 621 40.69 -17.15 26.49
C LEU A 621 39.72 -17.86 25.53
N PRO A 622 39.97 -19.14 25.19
CA PRO A 622 39.08 -19.89 24.33
C PRO A 622 37.82 -20.28 25.09
N LEU A 623 36.67 -20.23 24.41
CA LEU A 623 35.39 -20.70 24.97
C LEU A 623 35.36 -22.25 24.95
N PRO A 624 35.35 -22.93 26.10
CA PRO A 624 35.28 -24.39 26.12
C PRO A 624 33.86 -24.86 25.76
N ARG A 625 33.72 -25.69 24.71
CA ARG A 625 32.41 -26.27 24.30
C ARG A 625 31.66 -26.94 25.44
N GLU A 626 32.39 -27.59 26.35
CA GLU A 626 31.83 -28.27 27.53
C GLU A 626 30.99 -27.33 28.42
N VAL A 627 31.39 -26.05 28.55
CA VAL A 627 30.61 -25.06 29.33
C VAL A 627 29.21 -24.91 28.73
N VAL A 628 29.10 -24.81 27.42
CA VAL A 628 27.80 -24.70 26.74
C VAL A 628 27.02 -26.00 26.83
N THR A 629 27.66 -27.16 26.60
CA THR A 629 27.01 -28.47 26.71
C THR A 629 26.38 -28.70 28.09
N LEU A 630 27.10 -28.34 29.16
CA LEU A 630 26.62 -28.45 30.54
C LEU A 630 25.43 -27.52 30.82
N LEU A 631 25.51 -26.26 30.38
CA LEU A 631 24.42 -25.29 30.56
C LEU A 631 23.16 -25.67 29.77
N LYS A 632 23.31 -26.22 28.55
CA LYS A 632 22.20 -26.63 27.70
C LYS A 632 21.31 -27.72 28.30
N SER A 633 21.85 -28.53 29.22
CA SER A 633 21.10 -29.60 29.87
C SER A 633 19.87 -29.11 30.65
N GLY A 634 19.83 -27.82 31.03
CA GLY A 634 18.76 -27.26 31.85
C GLY A 634 18.78 -27.74 33.31
N ASN A 635 19.71 -28.63 33.67
CA ASN A 635 19.88 -29.17 35.01
C ASN A 635 20.74 -28.22 35.87
N HIS A 636 20.32 -28.01 37.13
CA HIS A 636 20.97 -27.11 38.07
C HIS A 636 22.40 -27.56 38.43
N ASP A 637 22.61 -28.85 38.73
CA ASP A 637 23.91 -29.41 39.07
C ASP A 637 24.91 -29.30 37.90
N GLN A 638 24.43 -29.58 36.70
CA GLN A 638 25.24 -29.41 35.49
C GLN A 638 25.55 -27.93 35.24
N GLY A 639 24.61 -27.03 35.54
CA GLY A 639 24.82 -25.60 35.56
C GLY A 639 25.95 -25.19 36.51
N ASN A 640 25.94 -25.67 37.76
CA ASN A 640 27.01 -25.40 38.72
C ASN A 640 28.37 -25.96 38.27
N ARG A 641 28.39 -27.14 37.64
CA ARG A 641 29.61 -27.68 37.01
C ARG A 641 30.14 -26.77 35.91
N ALA A 642 29.26 -26.19 35.08
CA ALA A 642 29.65 -25.23 34.06
C ALA A 642 30.26 -23.96 34.68
N VAL A 643 29.68 -23.43 35.75
CA VAL A 643 30.20 -22.26 36.48
C VAL A 643 31.57 -22.56 37.08
N ALA A 644 31.76 -23.73 37.70
CA ALA A 644 33.05 -24.17 38.23
C ALA A 644 34.12 -24.32 37.14
N LEU A 645 33.75 -24.85 35.97
CA LEU A 645 34.64 -24.96 34.82
C LEU A 645 35.04 -23.58 34.28
N ALA A 646 34.07 -22.66 34.16
CA ALA A 646 34.31 -21.28 33.74
C ALA A 646 35.26 -20.56 34.71
N TRP A 647 35.02 -20.68 36.02
CA TRP A 647 35.88 -20.13 37.08
C TRP A 647 37.34 -20.59 36.92
N ARG A 648 37.57 -21.89 36.73
CA ARG A 648 38.91 -22.46 36.54
C ARG A 648 39.58 -21.91 35.28
N ARG A 649 38.85 -21.78 34.17
CA ARG A 649 39.38 -21.30 32.88
C ARG A 649 39.79 -19.84 32.94
N LEU A 650 39.00 -18.99 33.59
CA LEU A 650 39.35 -17.59 33.79
C LEU A 650 40.63 -17.42 34.62
N ARG A 651 40.79 -18.22 35.68
CA ARG A 651 42.03 -18.22 36.48
C ARG A 651 43.25 -18.65 35.66
N ILE A 652 43.12 -19.69 34.83
CA ILE A 652 44.21 -20.15 33.95
C ILE A 652 44.58 -19.07 32.92
N ALA A 653 43.61 -18.31 32.41
CA ALA A 653 43.85 -17.23 31.46
C ALA A 653 44.39 -15.93 32.11
N GLY A 654 44.58 -15.92 33.44
CA GLY A 654 45.18 -14.79 34.16
C GLY A 654 44.19 -13.70 34.62
N LEU A 655 42.87 -13.97 34.63
CA LEU A 655 41.87 -13.02 35.17
C LEU A 655 41.78 -13.11 36.70
N LYS A 656 41.60 -11.97 37.37
CA LYS A 656 41.45 -11.90 38.84
C LYS A 656 40.06 -12.34 39.28
N VAL A 657 39.90 -13.62 39.54
CA VAL A 657 38.64 -14.11 40.12
C VAL A 657 38.65 -13.84 41.65
N PRO A 658 37.53 -13.47 42.30
CA PRO A 658 37.51 -13.12 43.73
C PRO A 658 38.24 -14.15 44.61
N SER A 659 39.10 -13.67 45.50
CA SER A 659 39.84 -14.51 46.45
C SER A 659 38.95 -15.06 47.57
N HIS A 660 37.84 -14.37 47.88
CA HIS A 660 36.84 -14.80 48.85
C HIS A 660 35.40 -14.57 48.37
N PRO A 661 34.49 -15.57 48.51
CA PRO A 661 34.80 -16.97 48.84
C PRO A 661 35.66 -17.61 47.73
N ALA A 662 36.59 -18.50 48.09
CA ALA A 662 37.50 -19.17 47.14
C ALA A 662 36.80 -20.29 46.34
N GLN A 663 35.51 -20.12 46.09
CA GLN A 663 34.62 -21.07 45.44
C GLN A 663 33.82 -20.33 44.36
N PRO A 664 33.48 -21.02 43.26
CA PRO A 664 32.60 -20.45 42.24
C PRO A 664 31.25 -20.07 42.83
N PRO A 665 30.58 -19.02 42.32
CA PRO A 665 29.23 -18.67 42.75
C PRO A 665 28.26 -19.79 42.39
N ASP A 666 27.27 -20.03 43.26
CA ASP A 666 26.18 -20.94 42.92
C ASP A 666 25.27 -20.33 41.86
N LEU A 667 24.73 -21.19 40.98
CA LEU A 667 23.70 -20.82 40.02
C LEU A 667 22.36 -20.66 40.74
N VAL A 668 22.12 -19.55 41.42
CA VAL A 668 20.86 -19.30 42.13
C VAL A 668 19.88 -18.56 41.21
N VAL A 669 18.59 -18.91 41.26
CA VAL A 669 17.46 -18.18 40.62
C VAL A 669 17.34 -18.29 39.08
N ILE A 670 18.39 -18.67 38.34
CA ILE A 670 18.36 -18.68 36.86
C ILE A 670 18.41 -20.10 36.30
N ASN A 671 17.56 -20.38 35.31
CA ASN A 671 17.62 -21.58 34.50
C ASN A 671 18.93 -21.62 33.67
N SER A 672 19.70 -22.71 33.74
CA SER A 672 21.01 -22.83 33.08
C SER A 672 20.96 -22.67 31.55
N ALA A 673 19.87 -23.13 30.91
CA ALA A 673 19.67 -22.98 29.47
C ALA A 673 19.42 -21.51 29.08
N ARG A 674 18.63 -20.78 29.88
CA ARG A 674 18.43 -19.33 29.71
C ARG A 674 19.72 -18.55 29.94
N LEU A 675 20.51 -18.94 30.94
CA LEU A 675 21.82 -18.36 31.17
C LEU A 675 22.73 -18.53 29.96
N ALA A 676 22.82 -19.74 29.39
CA ALA A 676 23.58 -19.94 28.15
C ALA A 676 23.10 -19.07 26.98
N ALA A 677 21.78 -18.98 26.76
CA ALA A 677 21.24 -18.12 25.72
C ALA A 677 21.60 -16.64 25.93
N SER A 678 21.55 -16.16 27.18
CA SER A 678 21.89 -14.78 27.52
C SER A 678 23.35 -14.40 27.21
N LEU A 679 24.27 -15.37 27.25
CA LEU A 679 25.69 -15.13 27.01
C LEU A 679 25.98 -14.79 25.54
N MET A 680 25.07 -15.12 24.62
CA MET A 680 25.15 -14.75 23.21
C MET A 680 24.99 -13.25 22.96
N PHE A 681 24.27 -12.52 23.82
CA PHE A 681 24.03 -11.09 23.61
C PHE A 681 25.35 -10.31 23.73
N PRO A 682 25.84 -9.63 22.67
CA PRO A 682 26.97 -8.72 22.79
C PRO A 682 26.61 -7.59 23.76
N LEU A 683 27.47 -7.29 24.72
CA LEU A 683 27.24 -6.21 25.69
C LEU A 683 28.02 -4.96 25.31
N ALA A 684 27.42 -3.79 25.56
CA ALA A 684 28.10 -2.51 25.44
C ALA A 684 29.39 -2.51 26.27
N THR A 685 30.48 -1.97 25.72
CA THR A 685 31.81 -2.02 26.35
C THR A 685 31.83 -1.42 27.77
N GLY A 686 31.03 -0.37 28.02
CA GLY A 686 30.89 0.23 29.36
C GLY A 686 30.18 -0.70 30.36
N ASP A 687 29.12 -1.38 29.94
CA ASP A 687 28.41 -2.36 30.77
C ASP A 687 29.28 -3.58 31.04
N LEU A 688 29.99 -4.07 30.03
CA LEU A 688 30.94 -5.16 30.18
C LEU A 688 32.05 -4.80 31.17
N ALA A 689 32.63 -3.59 31.07
CA ALA A 689 33.66 -3.14 31.99
C ALA A 689 33.13 -3.01 33.44
N ARG A 690 31.87 -2.59 33.58
CA ARG A 690 31.19 -2.47 34.88
C ARG A 690 31.01 -3.84 35.54
N ILE A 691 30.47 -4.83 34.82
CA ILE A 691 30.24 -6.16 35.40
C ILE A 691 31.56 -6.92 35.61
N CYS A 692 32.57 -6.68 34.76
CA CYS A 692 33.86 -7.36 34.84
C CYS A 692 34.90 -6.63 35.69
N GLN A 693 34.56 -5.53 36.37
CA GLN A 693 35.48 -4.79 37.23
C GLN A 693 36.27 -5.66 38.22
N PRO A 694 35.69 -6.72 38.84
CA PRO A 694 36.45 -7.61 39.73
C PRO A 694 37.58 -8.39 39.05
N PHE A 695 37.54 -8.57 37.72
CA PHE A 695 38.42 -9.48 36.97
C PHE A 695 39.69 -8.86 36.39
N ARG A 696 39.98 -7.59 36.69
CA ARG A 696 41.15 -6.88 36.13
C ARG A 696 42.48 -7.51 36.60
N PRO A 697 43.46 -7.77 35.70
CA PRO A 697 44.78 -8.31 36.03
C PRO A 697 45.62 -7.31 36.85
N GLU A 698 46.64 -7.78 37.56
CA GLU A 698 47.62 -6.90 38.23
C GLU A 698 48.41 -6.11 37.20
N GLN A 699 48.49 -4.79 37.35
CA GLN A 699 49.61 -4.06 36.79
C GLN A 699 50.85 -4.55 37.54
N LYS A 700 51.82 -5.11 36.82
CA LYS A 700 53.16 -5.30 37.39
C LYS A 700 53.60 -3.91 37.87
N ALA A 701 53.87 -3.79 39.17
CA ALA A 701 54.70 -2.69 39.64
C ALA A 701 56.07 -2.90 38.98
N ASP A 702 56.50 -1.93 38.17
CA ASP A 702 57.88 -1.86 37.69
C ASP A 702 58.84 -1.70 38.87
#